data_AF-A0A834AE66-F1
#
_entry.id   AF-A0A834AE66-F1
#
_cell.length_a   1.000
_cell.length_b   1.000
_cell.length_c   1.000
_cell.angle_alpha   90.00
_cell.angle_beta   90.00
_cell.angle_gamma   90.00
#
_symmetry.space_group_name_H-M   'P 1'
#
loop_
_entity.id
_entity.type
_entity.pdbx_description
1 polymer ?
#
loop_
_entity_poly.entity_id
_entity_poly.type
_entity_poly.pdbx_seq_one_letter_code
_entity_poly.pdbx_strand_id
1 'polypeptide(L)'
;MHNLAKSYLSEIIKEECWNSMAVKGRSLKGFHIPYVVENFPMKERTDEELEEVNRVLQQKKIETECLKLRKEIIEVQSAMTLVKKHHEEEEEEEEEDVAVRHTSLPNYLFGSLSPDFGIPTSLLSSQLELHSREEKINQIILLKDIIYKVKTVFNNEFDAAYKQKEFEIARVKERNVRIQEIILDLELEESVWQPDFEDCEKPEKTLVVEDNEITVQKHLKPWQKAKTELITTQKTDQWLQSQASETRHRALMDMMGGVLEVKKEDILRMVIPQPAFMAKPDTVWTEEERRQFRDYEKKVKELNEERDKYRKSLEAELKKLQNSIHETTQNFDEHLKKLFERRVKAEMVVNQEELKINNLVFSLLLDEEINSRETFLNNYLVRKQEERRKTSEAVRKSKENLDMYKEHYDNLLAEDKILDRSFKKEFSEIPSHQVDVLYRLFKRRPRIHRQKPHADITSIVPFGERPGSGKLSADAFAQLMKAMDDLDNVNNMPEGLNPLVWNHFCATRRAKVENEQKVKQKAAGLMEVVAFHRRRGDEDEKVQREIERVSQELILLQEQKVKFQLNLTIQILLKQGQVEVENFQLLLDYSDAILINRNIIEDLNSVIRAQGQKKVTSMMETKDIHKGIFQIEWEHKKMEMEMEDLNQKAWDIQMLFFSRERQKFLNEPNYETVIAVQIGIMEQTIAVLDKTHKKNVENCKKLLKKLEKISNQKDIANYTLSCNLREELVAVSERKDICNTIGSILTCEKIAKERYENMMQQQKLRNTSKEQAKQISILEAEVERLKMKTFPALVPL
;
A
#
# COMPACT_ATOMS: atom_id res chain seq x y z
N MET A 1 12.88 -28.11 -53.82
CA MET A 1 11.46 -28.35 -53.55
C MET A 1 11.06 -27.46 -52.39
N HIS A 2 10.18 -26.48 -52.60
CA HIS A 2 9.63 -25.69 -51.49
C HIS A 2 8.74 -26.61 -50.66
N ASN A 3 8.93 -26.59 -49.35
CA ASN A 3 8.16 -27.40 -48.42
C ASN A 3 6.78 -26.76 -48.25
N LEU A 4 5.81 -27.15 -49.10
CA LEU A 4 4.46 -26.57 -49.15
C LEU A 4 3.78 -26.51 -47.77
N ALA A 5 4.00 -27.52 -46.93
CA ALA A 5 3.45 -27.57 -45.57
C ALA A 5 4.00 -26.45 -44.68
N LYS A 6 5.29 -26.10 -44.82
CA LYS A 6 5.89 -24.98 -44.09
C LYS A 6 5.40 -23.62 -44.60
N SER A 7 5.19 -23.49 -45.91
CA SER A 7 4.61 -22.27 -46.49
C SER A 7 3.17 -22.06 -46.01
N TYR A 8 2.34 -23.10 -46.01
CA TYR A 8 0.97 -23.02 -45.49
C TYR A 8 0.92 -22.69 -44.00
N LEU A 9 1.76 -23.32 -43.18
CA LEU A 9 1.86 -22.98 -41.75
C LEU A 9 2.32 -21.53 -41.53
N SER A 10 3.28 -21.06 -42.32
CA SER A 10 3.74 -19.67 -42.27
C SER A 10 2.64 -18.68 -42.65
N GLU A 11 1.79 -19.02 -43.62
CA GLU A 11 0.64 -18.20 -44.00
C GLU A 11 -0.40 -18.14 -42.89
N ILE A 12 -0.75 -19.28 -42.27
CA ILE A 12 -1.69 -19.30 -41.13
C ILE A 12 -1.17 -18.44 -39.98
N ILE A 13 0.10 -18.62 -39.58
CA ILE A 13 0.69 -17.85 -38.49
C ILE A 13 0.68 -16.34 -38.83
N LYS A 14 0.97 -16.00 -40.09
CA LYS A 14 0.92 -14.60 -40.55
C LYS A 14 -0.50 -14.04 -40.51
N GLU A 15 -1.50 -14.80 -40.95
CA GLU A 15 -2.89 -14.36 -40.90
C GLU A 15 -3.37 -14.14 -39.47
N GLU A 16 -3.18 -15.14 -38.59
CA GLU A 16 -3.69 -15.10 -37.22
C GLU A 16 -2.93 -14.14 -36.31
N CYS A 17 -1.60 -14.03 -36.43
CA CYS A 17 -0.78 -13.25 -35.50
C CYS A 17 -0.36 -11.87 -36.02
N TRP A 18 -0.34 -11.66 -37.34
CA TRP A 18 0.17 -10.43 -37.95
C TRP A 18 -0.90 -9.63 -38.70
N ASN A 19 -1.64 -10.27 -39.61
CA ASN A 19 -2.65 -9.58 -40.42
C ASN A 19 -3.93 -9.26 -39.61
N SER A 20 -4.23 -10.04 -38.56
CA SER A 20 -5.37 -9.78 -37.66
C SER A 20 -5.18 -8.57 -36.73
N MET A 21 -3.97 -8.01 -36.64
CA MET A 21 -3.65 -6.89 -35.77
C MET A 21 -3.90 -5.56 -36.49
N ALA A 22 -4.77 -4.71 -35.92
CA ALA A 22 -4.97 -3.33 -36.37
C ALA A 22 -3.69 -2.51 -36.17
N VAL A 23 -3.08 -2.65 -35.00
CA VAL A 23 -1.82 -2.01 -34.63
C VAL A 23 -0.80 -3.08 -34.32
N LYS A 24 0.20 -3.18 -35.20
CA LYS A 24 1.32 -4.12 -35.08
C LYS A 24 2.26 -3.67 -33.96
N GLY A 25 2.80 -4.62 -33.20
CA GLY A 25 3.81 -4.34 -32.17
C GLY A 25 5.08 -3.77 -32.79
N ARG A 26 5.50 -2.59 -32.33
CA ARG A 26 6.70 -1.86 -32.77
C ARG A 26 7.40 -1.25 -31.55
N SER A 27 8.71 -1.22 -31.60
CA SER A 27 9.55 -0.54 -30.60
C SER A 27 10.21 0.69 -31.23
N LEU A 28 10.43 1.75 -30.45
CA LEU A 28 11.13 2.96 -30.87
C LEU A 28 12.32 3.18 -29.93
N LYS A 29 13.52 3.28 -30.50
CA LYS A 29 14.78 3.46 -29.77
C LYS A 29 15.30 4.88 -29.84
N GLY A 30 16.04 5.30 -28.82
CA GLY A 30 16.82 6.54 -28.85
C GLY A 30 17.99 6.44 -29.82
N PHE A 31 18.56 7.59 -30.19
CA PHE A 31 19.80 7.66 -30.97
C PHE A 31 21.02 7.40 -30.08
N HIS A 32 21.11 8.07 -28.93
CA HIS A 32 22.27 7.99 -28.03
C HIS A 32 21.93 7.37 -26.67
N ILE A 33 20.64 7.34 -26.31
CA ILE A 33 20.18 6.84 -25.02
C ILE A 33 19.62 5.41 -25.13
N PRO A 34 19.82 4.54 -24.12
CA PRO A 34 19.34 3.15 -24.13
C PRO A 34 17.84 3.04 -23.76
N TYR A 35 17.02 4.01 -24.16
CA TYR A 35 15.56 3.94 -23.95
C TYR A 35 14.89 3.30 -25.16
N VAL A 36 13.98 2.38 -24.86
CA VAL A 36 13.13 1.71 -25.84
C VAL A 36 11.69 1.89 -25.39
N VAL A 37 10.86 2.43 -26.28
CA VAL A 37 9.42 2.60 -26.04
C VAL A 37 8.68 1.64 -26.95
N GLU A 38 7.76 0.86 -26.41
CA GLU A 38 6.91 -0.04 -27.19
C GLU A 38 5.51 0.53 -27.31
N ASN A 39 4.90 0.39 -28.49
CA ASN A 39 3.47 0.68 -28.65
C ASN A 39 2.61 -0.43 -28.04
N PHE A 40 1.29 -0.20 -27.97
CA PHE A 40 0.33 -1.24 -27.59
C PHE A 40 -0.14 -2.00 -28.83
N PRO A 41 0.17 -3.30 -28.98
CA PRO A 41 -0.41 -4.12 -30.04
C PRO A 41 -1.92 -4.25 -29.82
N MET A 42 -2.72 -4.03 -30.86
CA MET A 42 -4.19 -4.07 -30.77
C MET A 42 -4.78 -4.81 -31.96
N LYS A 43 -5.79 -5.65 -31.69
CA LYS A 43 -6.67 -6.23 -32.71
C LYS A 43 -7.77 -5.25 -33.08
N GLU A 44 -8.31 -5.41 -34.28
CA GLU A 44 -9.56 -4.71 -34.64
C GLU A 44 -10.69 -5.20 -33.75
N ARG A 45 -11.56 -4.28 -33.34
CA ARG A 45 -12.78 -4.63 -32.60
C ARG A 45 -13.75 -5.30 -33.54
N THR A 46 -14.39 -6.35 -33.06
CA THR A 46 -15.47 -7.00 -33.80
C THR A 46 -16.72 -6.11 -33.79
N ASP A 47 -17.58 -6.26 -34.81
CA ASP A 47 -18.84 -5.50 -34.89
C ASP A 47 -19.73 -5.77 -33.66
N GLU A 48 -19.75 -7.01 -33.17
CA GLU A 48 -20.49 -7.42 -31.97
C GLU A 48 -20.04 -6.66 -30.71
N GLU A 49 -18.72 -6.53 -30.49
CA GLU A 49 -18.17 -5.76 -29.37
C GLU A 49 -18.54 -4.27 -29.45
N LEU A 50 -18.55 -3.71 -30.67
CA LEU A 50 -18.88 -2.31 -30.88
C LEU A 50 -20.39 -2.05 -30.65
N GLU A 51 -21.25 -2.95 -31.11
CA GLU A 51 -22.69 -2.90 -30.84
C GLU A 51 -23.00 -3.00 -29.34
N GLU A 52 -22.32 -3.91 -28.63
CA GLU A 52 -22.46 -4.07 -27.18
C GLU A 52 -22.03 -2.81 -26.43
N VAL A 53 -20.87 -2.24 -26.75
CA VAL A 53 -20.39 -0.98 -26.16
C VAL A 53 -21.39 0.16 -26.43
N ASN A 54 -21.89 0.28 -27.66
CA ASN A 54 -22.87 1.31 -28.02
C ASN A 54 -24.19 1.17 -27.27
N ARG A 55 -24.69 -0.07 -27.11
CA ARG A 55 -25.90 -0.38 -26.33
C ARG A 55 -25.74 0.09 -24.88
N VAL A 56 -24.63 -0.24 -24.22
CA VAL A 56 -24.36 0.15 -22.83
C VAL A 56 -24.18 1.66 -22.70
N LEU A 57 -23.49 2.31 -23.64
CA LEU A 57 -23.34 3.77 -23.65
C LEU A 57 -24.68 4.49 -23.78
N GLN A 58 -25.57 4.02 -24.66
CA GLN A 58 -26.92 4.57 -24.80
C GLN A 58 -27.73 4.37 -23.53
N GLN A 59 -27.71 3.15 -22.96
CA GLN A 59 -28.37 2.85 -21.70
C GLN A 59 -27.91 3.80 -20.58
N LYS A 60 -26.59 4.01 -20.42
CA LYS A 60 -26.04 4.92 -19.40
C LYS A 60 -26.41 6.39 -19.61
N LYS A 61 -26.47 6.85 -20.86
CA LYS A 61 -26.96 8.20 -21.16
C LYS A 61 -28.41 8.37 -20.73
N ILE A 62 -29.28 7.42 -21.08
CA ILE A 62 -30.68 7.41 -20.69
C ILE A 62 -30.81 7.36 -19.16
N GLU A 63 -30.08 6.47 -18.48
CA GLU A 63 -30.07 6.40 -17.01
C GLU A 63 -29.68 7.74 -16.37
N THR A 64 -28.64 8.40 -16.89
CA THR A 64 -28.17 9.68 -16.38
C THR A 64 -29.21 10.80 -16.59
N GLU A 65 -29.87 10.83 -17.74
CA GLU A 65 -30.94 11.78 -18.04
C GLU A 65 -32.19 11.51 -17.18
N CYS A 66 -32.59 10.24 -17.03
CA CYS A 66 -33.67 9.85 -16.12
C CYS A 66 -33.37 10.24 -14.68
N LEU A 67 -32.12 10.09 -14.22
CA LEU A 67 -31.71 10.52 -12.88
C LEU A 67 -31.75 12.04 -12.72
N LYS A 68 -31.38 12.81 -13.75
CA LYS A 68 -31.52 14.28 -13.75
C LYS A 68 -32.99 14.67 -13.62
N LEU A 69 -33.84 14.11 -14.47
CA LEU A 69 -35.29 14.37 -14.44
C LEU A 69 -35.91 13.97 -13.10
N ARG A 70 -35.50 12.85 -12.50
CA ARG A 70 -35.97 12.45 -11.17
C ARG A 70 -35.57 13.44 -10.08
N LYS A 71 -34.32 13.95 -10.13
CA LYS A 71 -33.85 14.98 -9.19
C LYS A 71 -34.64 16.28 -9.37
N GLU A 72 -34.82 16.73 -10.62
CA GLU A 72 -35.64 17.89 -10.94
C GLU A 72 -37.09 17.72 -10.47
N ILE A 73 -37.70 16.54 -10.65
CA ILE A 73 -39.05 16.24 -10.15
C ILE A 73 -39.10 16.29 -8.61
N ILE A 74 -38.11 15.73 -7.92
CA ILE A 74 -38.03 15.75 -6.45
C ILE A 74 -37.79 17.17 -5.93
N GLU A 75 -36.93 17.94 -6.59
CA GLU A 75 -36.64 19.34 -6.26
C GLU A 75 -37.89 20.21 -6.51
N VAL A 76 -38.59 20.02 -7.63
CA VAL A 76 -39.87 20.68 -7.92
C VAL A 76 -40.96 20.26 -6.93
N GLN A 77 -41.03 18.99 -6.53
CA GLN A 77 -41.96 18.53 -5.49
C GLN A 77 -41.61 19.12 -4.12
N SER A 78 -40.32 19.25 -3.79
CA SER A 78 -39.85 19.86 -2.54
C SER A 78 -40.12 21.37 -2.53
N ALA A 79 -39.88 22.06 -3.66
CA ALA A 79 -40.25 23.44 -3.89
C ALA A 79 -41.77 23.65 -3.82
N MET A 80 -42.58 22.79 -4.44
CA MET A 80 -44.05 22.83 -4.30
C MET A 80 -44.53 22.58 -2.86
N THR A 81 -43.77 21.80 -2.07
CA THR A 81 -44.08 21.55 -0.64
C THR A 81 -43.68 22.76 0.22
N LEU A 82 -42.64 23.50 -0.17
CA LEU A 82 -42.23 24.77 0.44
C LEU A 82 -43.15 25.94 0.05
N VAL A 83 -43.60 26.01 -1.21
CA VAL A 83 -44.55 27.02 -1.72
C VAL A 83 -45.94 26.88 -1.06
N LYS A 84 -46.37 25.67 -0.67
CA LYS A 84 -47.58 25.50 0.16
C LYS A 84 -47.43 25.99 1.61
N LYS A 85 -46.21 26.27 2.07
CA LYS A 85 -45.91 26.82 3.41
C LYS A 85 -45.54 28.31 3.40
N HIS A 86 -45.18 28.87 2.24
CA HIS A 86 -44.85 30.28 2.07
C HIS A 86 -45.78 30.93 1.03
N HIS A 87 -47.04 31.11 1.40
CA HIS A 87 -47.79 32.28 0.95
C HIS A 87 -47.52 33.37 1.99
N GLU A 88 -46.36 34.00 1.91
CA GLU A 88 -46.08 35.37 2.37
C GLU A 88 -44.58 35.63 2.16
N GLU A 89 -44.33 36.65 1.34
CA GLU A 89 -43.13 37.49 1.24
C GLU A 89 -41.99 37.06 0.29
N GLU A 90 -41.95 37.87 -0.77
CA GLU A 90 -40.80 38.48 -1.47
C GLU A 90 -40.08 37.73 -2.59
N GLU A 91 -40.21 38.34 -3.77
CA GLU A 91 -39.47 38.10 -5.01
C GLU A 91 -38.05 38.67 -4.84
N GLU A 92 -37.04 37.82 -4.91
CA GLU A 92 -35.70 38.23 -5.31
C GLU A 92 -35.21 37.33 -6.45
N GLU A 93 -34.65 37.99 -7.47
CA GLU A 93 -34.16 37.42 -8.72
C GLU A 93 -33.02 36.43 -8.47
N GLU A 94 -33.19 35.15 -8.84
CA GLU A 94 -32.08 34.22 -8.96
C GLU A 94 -31.50 34.29 -10.37
N GLU A 95 -30.28 34.82 -10.47
CA GLU A 95 -29.41 34.71 -11.63
C GLU A 95 -29.25 33.24 -12.03
N GLU A 96 -29.29 32.97 -13.34
CA GLU A 96 -28.98 31.67 -13.93
C GLU A 96 -27.53 31.27 -13.61
N ASP A 97 -27.31 30.65 -12.46
CA ASP A 97 -26.09 29.91 -12.19
C ASP A 97 -26.14 28.64 -13.06
N VAL A 98 -25.49 28.74 -14.22
CA VAL A 98 -25.11 27.59 -15.05
C VAL A 98 -24.34 26.65 -14.14
N ALA A 99 -25.02 25.60 -13.66
CA ALA A 99 -24.43 24.53 -12.88
C ALA A 99 -23.42 23.76 -13.75
N VAL A 100 -22.23 24.33 -13.88
CA VAL A 100 -21.00 23.60 -14.14
C VAL A 100 -20.88 22.64 -12.96
N ARG A 101 -21.37 21.41 -13.17
CA ARG A 101 -21.14 20.31 -12.23
C ARG A 101 -19.65 20.21 -12.02
N HIS A 102 -19.18 20.78 -10.92
CA HIS A 102 -17.82 20.61 -10.46
C HIS A 102 -17.54 19.11 -10.43
N THR A 103 -16.57 18.72 -11.23
CA THR A 103 -15.79 17.48 -11.17
C THR A 103 -15.03 17.42 -9.83
N SER A 104 -15.72 17.55 -8.70
CA SER A 104 -15.13 17.65 -7.37
C SER A 104 -15.25 16.37 -6.55
N LEU A 105 -15.66 15.25 -7.15
CA LEU A 105 -15.22 13.96 -6.62
C LEU A 105 -13.72 13.87 -6.90
N PRO A 106 -12.87 13.87 -5.87
CA PRO A 106 -11.44 13.86 -6.09
C PRO A 106 -11.05 12.65 -6.94
N ASN A 107 -10.12 12.83 -7.89
CA ASN A 107 -9.68 11.78 -8.82
C ASN A 107 -9.36 10.42 -8.15
N TYR A 108 -9.02 10.41 -6.85
CA TYR A 108 -8.77 9.18 -6.09
C TYR A 108 -10.00 8.28 -5.89
N LEU A 109 -11.24 8.80 -5.89
CA LEU A 109 -12.47 8.00 -5.74
C LEU A 109 -12.90 7.28 -7.03
N PHE A 110 -12.38 7.69 -8.19
CA PHE A 110 -12.55 6.95 -9.44
C PHE A 110 -11.67 5.70 -9.48
N GLY A 111 -10.64 5.64 -8.63
CA GLY A 111 -9.73 4.49 -8.53
C GLY A 111 -8.81 4.32 -9.74
N SER A 112 -8.75 5.28 -10.66
CA SER A 112 -7.89 5.24 -11.85
C SER A 112 -7.43 6.62 -12.28
N LEU A 113 -6.33 6.65 -13.05
CA LEU A 113 -5.79 7.87 -13.68
C LEU A 113 -6.23 8.01 -15.15
N SER A 114 -7.29 7.31 -15.57
CA SER A 114 -7.86 7.40 -16.93
C SER A 114 -8.24 8.82 -17.39
N PRO A 115 -8.75 9.72 -16.51
CA PRO A 115 -9.01 11.11 -16.89
C PRO A 115 -7.75 11.88 -17.34
N ASP A 116 -6.55 11.50 -16.87
CA ASP A 116 -5.27 12.14 -17.26
C ASP A 116 -4.88 11.85 -18.72
N PHE A 117 -5.61 10.95 -19.40
CA PHE A 117 -5.50 10.65 -20.82
C PHE A 117 -6.62 11.29 -21.65
N GLY A 118 -7.42 12.20 -21.07
CA GLY A 118 -8.48 12.93 -21.76
C GLY A 118 -9.73 12.09 -22.06
N ILE A 119 -9.88 10.94 -21.38
CA ILE A 119 -11.00 10.02 -21.60
C ILE A 119 -12.12 10.35 -20.61
N PRO A 120 -13.34 10.62 -21.08
CA PRO A 120 -14.45 10.93 -20.20
C PRO A 120 -14.88 9.69 -19.40
N THR A 121 -14.69 9.73 -18.08
CA THR A 121 -15.16 8.72 -17.12
C THR A 121 -16.54 9.02 -16.57
N SER A 122 -17.23 10.06 -17.06
CA SER A 122 -18.52 10.54 -16.54
C SER A 122 -19.67 9.55 -16.68
N LEU A 123 -19.55 8.57 -17.57
CA LEU A 123 -20.55 7.51 -17.78
C LEU A 123 -20.30 6.27 -16.90
N LEU A 124 -19.17 6.21 -16.21
CA LEU A 124 -18.90 5.16 -15.23
C LEU A 124 -19.73 5.42 -13.96
N SER A 125 -20.32 4.35 -13.42
CA SER A 125 -20.93 4.41 -12.10
C SER A 125 -19.87 4.63 -11.02
N SER A 126 -20.26 5.29 -9.92
CA SER A 126 -19.42 5.43 -8.73
C SER A 126 -19.05 4.05 -8.19
N GLN A 127 -17.79 3.87 -7.76
CA GLN A 127 -17.34 2.61 -7.15
C GLN A 127 -18.14 2.23 -5.90
N LEU A 128 -18.79 3.21 -5.26
CA LEU A 128 -19.61 3.03 -4.06
C LEU A 128 -21.05 2.64 -4.36
N GLU A 129 -21.47 2.63 -5.63
CA GLU A 129 -22.86 2.44 -6.06
C GLU A 129 -23.03 1.22 -6.98
N LEU A 130 -22.04 0.33 -7.06
CA LEU A 130 -22.03 -0.85 -7.94
C LEU A 130 -22.65 -2.09 -7.26
N HIS A 131 -23.94 -2.03 -6.94
CA HIS A 131 -24.61 -3.11 -6.20
C HIS A 131 -25.19 -4.19 -7.12
N SER A 132 -25.74 -3.80 -8.28
CA SER A 132 -26.43 -4.75 -9.17
C SER A 132 -25.47 -5.55 -10.06
N ARG A 133 -25.85 -6.79 -10.37
CA ARG A 133 -25.16 -7.65 -11.34
C ARG A 133 -25.06 -6.98 -12.71
N GLU A 134 -26.14 -6.37 -13.19
CA GLU A 134 -26.18 -5.71 -14.50
C GLU A 134 -25.30 -4.46 -14.54
N GLU A 135 -25.26 -3.69 -13.45
CA GLU A 135 -24.37 -2.53 -13.33
C GLU A 135 -22.91 -2.94 -13.39
N LYS A 136 -22.53 -4.03 -12.71
CA LYS A 136 -21.16 -4.58 -12.75
C LYS A 136 -20.78 -5.04 -14.16
N ILE A 137 -21.68 -5.70 -14.88
CA ILE A 137 -21.45 -6.15 -16.27
C ILE A 137 -21.28 -4.95 -17.20
N ASN A 138 -22.20 -3.98 -17.12
CA ASN A 138 -22.13 -2.75 -17.90
C ASN A 138 -20.85 -1.97 -17.61
N GLN A 139 -20.43 -1.91 -16.34
CA GLN A 139 -19.17 -1.30 -15.93
C GLN A 139 -17.97 -2.01 -16.56
N ILE A 140 -17.93 -3.35 -16.58
CA ILE A 140 -16.85 -4.12 -17.24
C ILE A 140 -16.73 -3.76 -18.72
N ILE A 141 -17.86 -3.68 -19.43
CA ILE A 141 -17.88 -3.33 -20.87
C ILE A 141 -17.30 -1.92 -21.08
N LEU A 142 -17.71 -0.95 -20.26
CA LEU A 142 -17.19 0.42 -20.33
C LEU A 142 -15.71 0.52 -19.97
N LEU A 143 -15.25 -0.25 -18.98
CA LEU A 143 -13.84 -0.31 -18.59
C LEU A 143 -12.96 -0.89 -19.71
N LYS A 144 -13.41 -1.96 -20.38
CA LYS A 144 -12.76 -2.48 -21.59
C LYS A 144 -12.70 -1.43 -22.69
N ASP A 145 -13.76 -0.63 -22.84
CA ASP A 145 -13.77 0.46 -23.79
C ASP A 145 -12.75 1.56 -23.48
N ILE A 146 -12.65 1.94 -22.20
CA ILE A 146 -11.67 2.91 -21.71
C ILE A 146 -10.24 2.39 -21.92
N ILE A 147 -9.94 1.13 -21.61
CA ILE A 147 -8.61 0.53 -21.84
C ILE A 147 -8.20 0.66 -23.31
N TYR A 148 -9.09 0.31 -24.23
CA TYR A 148 -8.82 0.44 -25.66
C TYR A 148 -8.57 1.91 -26.04
N LYS A 149 -9.38 2.84 -25.53
CA LYS A 149 -9.19 4.28 -25.76
C LYS A 149 -7.84 4.78 -25.22
N VAL A 150 -7.43 4.40 -24.01
CA VAL A 150 -6.11 4.74 -23.45
C VAL A 150 -4.99 4.24 -24.38
N LYS A 151 -5.09 2.97 -24.82
CA LYS A 151 -4.11 2.36 -25.73
C LYS A 151 -4.06 3.09 -27.08
N THR A 152 -5.21 3.46 -27.66
CA THR A 152 -5.27 4.24 -28.92
C THR A 152 -4.66 5.63 -28.79
N VAL A 153 -4.93 6.36 -27.69
CA VAL A 153 -4.37 7.70 -27.45
C VAL A 153 -2.85 7.62 -27.38
N PHE A 154 -2.31 6.67 -26.61
CA PHE A 154 -0.86 6.48 -26.53
C PHE A 154 -0.26 6.06 -27.88
N ASN A 155 -0.90 5.15 -28.61
CA ASN A 155 -0.40 4.72 -29.92
C ASN A 155 -0.35 5.87 -30.94
N ASN A 156 -1.30 6.80 -30.90
CA ASN A 156 -1.25 8.01 -31.73
C ASN A 156 -0.05 8.92 -31.36
N GLU A 157 0.26 9.07 -30.06
CA GLU A 157 1.46 9.78 -29.60
C GLU A 157 2.74 9.06 -30.06
N PHE A 158 2.75 7.72 -29.99
CA PHE A 158 3.86 6.89 -30.47
C PHE A 158 4.09 7.02 -31.98
N ASP A 159 3.02 6.97 -32.78
CA ASP A 159 3.12 7.10 -34.25
C ASP A 159 3.62 8.50 -34.65
N ALA A 160 3.27 9.54 -33.90
CA ALA A 160 3.82 10.87 -34.08
C ALA A 160 5.34 10.91 -33.80
N ALA A 161 5.78 10.29 -32.70
CA ALA A 161 7.21 10.19 -32.37
C ALA A 161 7.98 9.34 -33.39
N TYR A 162 7.38 8.25 -33.90
CA TYR A 162 7.96 7.43 -34.95
C TYR A 162 8.19 8.24 -36.24
N LYS A 163 7.19 9.02 -36.68
CA LYS A 163 7.34 9.94 -37.83
C LYS A 163 8.39 11.01 -37.58
N GLN A 164 8.46 11.56 -36.36
CA GLN A 164 9.48 12.51 -35.99
C GLN A 164 10.89 11.91 -36.12
N LYS A 165 11.09 10.66 -35.66
CA LYS A 165 12.36 9.95 -35.83
C LYS A 165 12.72 9.77 -37.31
N GLU A 166 11.75 9.41 -38.14
CA GLU A 166 11.94 9.26 -39.58
C GLU A 166 12.41 10.56 -40.25
N PHE A 167 11.80 11.70 -39.88
CA PHE A 167 12.23 13.01 -40.36
C PHE A 167 13.64 13.39 -39.86
N GLU A 168 13.98 13.11 -38.61
CA GLU A 168 15.32 13.40 -38.09
C GLU A 168 16.38 12.51 -38.74
N ILE A 169 16.11 11.23 -39.00
CA ILE A 169 17.02 10.36 -39.76
C ILE A 169 17.25 10.91 -41.16
N ALA A 170 16.19 11.36 -41.86
CA ALA A 170 16.33 11.95 -43.19
C ALA A 170 17.19 13.23 -43.17
N ARG A 171 16.98 14.11 -42.18
CA ARG A 171 17.78 15.33 -41.99
C ARG A 171 19.24 15.03 -41.66
N VAL A 172 19.50 14.03 -40.83
CA VAL A 172 20.88 13.61 -40.52
C VAL A 172 21.55 13.04 -41.77
N LYS A 173 20.85 12.23 -42.57
CA LYS A 173 21.38 11.72 -43.85
C LYS A 173 21.74 12.85 -44.82
N GLU A 174 20.88 13.87 -44.96
CA GLU A 174 21.16 15.04 -45.80
C GLU A 174 22.40 15.81 -45.32
N ARG A 175 22.51 16.09 -44.01
CA ARG A 175 23.69 16.76 -43.44
C ARG A 175 24.95 15.91 -43.55
N ASN A 176 24.83 14.60 -43.42
CA ASN A 176 25.94 13.66 -43.54
C ASN A 176 26.52 13.63 -44.97
N VAL A 177 25.70 13.81 -46.01
CA VAL A 177 26.21 13.97 -47.39
C VAL A 177 27.11 15.19 -47.47
N ARG A 178 26.68 16.33 -46.91
CA ARG A 178 27.51 17.55 -46.87
C ARG A 178 28.77 17.37 -46.03
N ILE A 179 28.69 16.65 -44.91
CA ILE A 179 29.88 16.32 -44.08
C ILE A 179 30.86 15.43 -44.87
N GLN A 180 30.38 14.45 -45.63
CA GLN A 180 31.22 13.62 -46.49
C GLN A 180 31.93 14.42 -47.58
N GLU A 181 31.23 15.39 -48.21
CA GLU A 181 31.85 16.34 -49.14
C GLU A 181 32.98 17.12 -48.47
N ILE A 182 32.74 17.69 -47.29
CA ILE A 182 33.74 18.47 -46.55
C ILE A 182 34.93 17.60 -46.10
N ILE A 183 34.69 16.35 -45.72
CA ILE A 183 35.73 15.38 -45.36
C ILE A 183 36.61 15.06 -46.58
N LEU A 184 36.02 14.89 -47.76
CA LEU A 184 36.75 14.70 -49.02
C LEU A 184 37.56 15.94 -49.39
N ASP A 185 37.00 17.14 -49.21
CA ASP A 185 37.68 18.41 -49.49
C ASP A 185 38.87 18.67 -48.55
N LEU A 186 38.78 18.20 -47.30
CA LEU A 186 39.84 18.34 -46.28
C LEU A 186 40.81 17.14 -46.24
N GLU A 187 40.56 16.08 -47.02
CA GLU A 187 41.32 14.82 -47.02
C GLU A 187 41.42 14.18 -45.62
N LEU A 188 40.33 14.23 -44.85
CA LEU A 188 40.25 13.63 -43.50
C LEU A 188 39.84 12.15 -43.60
N GLU A 189 40.47 11.26 -42.83
CA GLU A 189 40.09 9.84 -42.72
C GLU A 189 39.04 9.59 -41.60
N GLU A 190 37.98 10.39 -41.54
CA GLU A 190 36.92 10.23 -40.52
C GLU A 190 35.68 9.52 -41.07
N SER A 191 35.18 8.51 -40.34
CA SER A 191 33.94 7.81 -40.66
C SER A 191 32.71 8.60 -40.18
N VAL A 192 31.75 8.83 -41.07
CA VAL A 192 30.50 9.55 -40.74
C VAL A 192 29.48 8.60 -40.10
N TRP A 193 28.96 8.99 -38.95
CA TRP A 193 27.89 8.24 -38.26
C TRP A 193 26.58 8.31 -39.04
N GLN A 194 25.98 7.16 -39.38
CA GLN A 194 24.71 7.07 -40.09
C GLN A 194 23.65 6.39 -39.20
N PRO A 195 22.58 7.10 -38.81
CA PRO A 195 21.47 6.49 -38.10
C PRO A 195 20.54 5.74 -39.06
N ASP A 196 20.17 4.52 -38.68
CA ASP A 196 19.19 3.70 -39.38
C ASP A 196 18.20 3.07 -38.40
N PHE A 197 17.02 2.70 -38.92
CA PHE A 197 16.03 1.96 -38.17
C PHE A 197 16.45 0.50 -38.01
N GLU A 198 16.48 0.04 -36.76
CA GLU A 198 16.69 -1.36 -36.42
C GLU A 198 15.44 -2.22 -36.70
N ASP A 199 15.61 -3.55 -36.73
CA ASP A 199 14.55 -4.49 -37.07
C ASP A 199 13.38 -4.48 -36.07
N CYS A 200 13.64 -4.14 -34.81
CA CYS A 200 12.59 -3.96 -33.81
C CYS A 200 11.67 -2.75 -34.06
N GLU A 201 12.17 -1.75 -34.80
CA GLU A 201 11.40 -0.55 -35.16
C GLU A 201 10.64 -0.74 -36.47
N LYS A 202 11.18 -1.57 -37.37
CA LYS A 202 10.54 -2.00 -38.63
C LYS A 202 10.35 -3.52 -38.65
N PRO A 203 9.41 -4.05 -37.86
CA PRO A 203 9.20 -5.50 -37.72
C PRO A 203 8.69 -6.17 -39.02
N GLU A 204 8.29 -5.38 -40.02
CA GLU A 204 7.99 -5.89 -41.38
C GLU A 204 9.25 -6.44 -42.09
N LYS A 205 10.44 -5.96 -41.74
CA LYS A 205 11.72 -6.49 -42.27
C LYS A 205 11.92 -7.95 -41.89
N THR A 206 11.53 -8.36 -40.68
CA THR A 206 11.68 -9.75 -40.20
C THR A 206 10.92 -10.77 -41.05
N LEU A 207 9.88 -10.34 -41.77
CA LEU A 207 9.11 -11.21 -42.67
C LEU A 207 9.72 -11.32 -44.08
N VAL A 208 10.72 -10.48 -44.40
CA VAL A 208 11.35 -10.38 -45.71
C VAL A 208 12.83 -10.72 -45.57
N VAL A 209 13.25 -11.85 -46.15
CA VAL A 209 14.67 -12.22 -46.18
C VAL A 209 15.36 -11.40 -47.27
N GLU A 210 16.33 -10.57 -46.89
CA GLU A 210 17.15 -9.85 -47.85
C GLU A 210 18.21 -10.77 -48.47
N ASP A 211 18.58 -10.54 -49.74
CA ASP A 211 19.58 -11.37 -50.44
C ASP A 211 20.95 -11.36 -49.71
N ASN A 212 21.25 -10.31 -48.94
CA ASN A 212 22.47 -10.15 -48.16
C ASN A 212 22.53 -11.05 -46.90
N GLU A 213 21.37 -11.48 -46.38
CA GLU A 213 21.28 -12.37 -45.20
C GLU A 213 21.56 -13.83 -45.59
N ILE A 214 21.49 -14.14 -46.88
CA ILE A 214 21.74 -15.46 -47.42
C ILE A 214 23.24 -15.63 -47.65
N THR A 215 23.94 -16.17 -46.65
CA THR A 215 25.38 -16.49 -46.70
C THR A 215 25.73 -17.58 -47.73
N VAL A 216 24.75 -18.31 -48.25
CA VAL A 216 24.95 -19.36 -49.25
C VAL A 216 24.93 -18.75 -50.64
N GLN A 217 26.00 -18.96 -51.41
CA GLN A 217 26.03 -18.56 -52.82
C GLN A 217 24.87 -19.19 -53.58
N LYS A 218 24.00 -18.35 -54.15
CA LYS A 218 22.86 -18.78 -54.96
C LYS A 218 23.34 -19.70 -56.08
N HIS A 219 22.88 -20.95 -56.08
CA HIS A 219 23.24 -21.93 -57.12
C HIS A 219 22.56 -21.55 -58.44
N LEU A 220 23.23 -20.69 -59.22
CA LEU A 220 22.78 -20.26 -60.54
C LEU A 220 22.92 -21.41 -61.55
N LYS A 221 21.85 -21.70 -62.29
CA LYS A 221 21.92 -22.65 -63.42
C LYS A 221 22.86 -22.08 -64.51
N PRO A 222 23.58 -22.92 -65.29
CA PRO A 222 24.58 -22.47 -66.26
C PRO A 222 24.11 -21.38 -67.23
N TRP A 223 22.86 -21.43 -67.67
CA TRP A 223 22.27 -20.42 -68.57
C TRP A 223 22.01 -19.06 -67.88
N GLN A 224 21.75 -19.04 -66.57
CA GLN A 224 21.60 -17.80 -65.80
C GLN A 224 22.96 -17.14 -65.56
N LYS A 225 24.02 -17.94 -65.31
CA LYS A 225 25.40 -17.44 -65.24
C LYS A 225 25.83 -16.78 -66.54
N ALA A 226 25.58 -17.43 -67.68
CA ALA A 226 25.87 -16.86 -69.00
C ALA A 226 25.12 -15.54 -69.25
N LYS A 227 23.85 -15.44 -68.81
CA LYS A 227 23.06 -14.20 -68.94
C LYS A 227 23.57 -13.10 -68.02
N THR A 228 23.93 -13.41 -66.77
CA THR A 228 24.53 -12.41 -65.87
C THR A 228 25.90 -11.97 -66.32
N GLU A 229 26.72 -12.88 -66.86
CA GLU A 229 28.04 -12.57 -67.44
C GLU A 229 27.92 -11.69 -68.68
N LEU A 230 26.92 -11.93 -69.55
CA LEU A 230 26.61 -11.07 -70.70
C LEU A 230 26.15 -9.66 -70.28
N ILE A 231 25.36 -9.57 -69.21
CA ILE A 231 24.91 -8.28 -68.68
C ILE A 231 26.07 -7.55 -67.98
N THR A 232 26.93 -8.25 -67.24
CA THR A 232 28.11 -7.65 -66.61
C THR A 232 29.13 -7.21 -67.65
N THR A 233 29.36 -8.01 -68.70
CA THR A 233 30.26 -7.62 -69.81
C THR A 233 29.70 -6.44 -70.60
N GLN A 234 28.40 -6.42 -70.91
CA GLN A 234 27.77 -5.23 -71.50
C GLN A 234 27.86 -3.99 -70.60
N LYS A 235 27.71 -4.14 -69.28
CA LYS A 235 27.85 -3.02 -68.34
C LYS A 235 29.30 -2.56 -68.19
N THR A 236 30.27 -3.47 -68.18
CA THR A 236 31.70 -3.12 -68.16
C THR A 236 32.14 -2.49 -69.47
N ASP A 237 31.60 -2.94 -70.61
CA ASP A 237 31.86 -2.35 -71.93
C ASP A 237 31.20 -0.97 -72.06
N GLN A 238 29.98 -0.78 -71.54
CA GLN A 238 29.36 0.55 -71.43
C GLN A 238 30.12 1.47 -70.46
N TRP A 239 30.68 0.94 -69.37
CA TRP A 239 31.51 1.68 -68.43
C TRP A 239 32.86 2.08 -69.06
N LEU A 240 33.51 1.19 -69.80
CA LEU A 240 34.71 1.45 -70.60
C LEU A 240 34.46 2.44 -71.75
N GLN A 241 33.29 2.41 -72.39
CA GLN A 241 32.89 3.41 -73.39
C GLN A 241 32.56 4.77 -72.75
N SER A 242 32.04 4.79 -71.53
CA SER A 242 31.81 6.04 -70.78
C SER A 242 33.14 6.70 -70.37
N GLN A 243 34.22 5.92 -70.20
CA GLN A 243 35.59 6.42 -70.06
C GLN A 243 36.13 7.12 -71.33
N ALA A 244 35.49 7.01 -72.50
CA ALA A 244 35.89 7.79 -73.68
C ALA A 244 35.67 9.32 -73.48
N SER A 245 34.85 9.73 -72.51
CA SER A 245 34.72 11.13 -72.05
C SER A 245 36.02 11.69 -71.44
N GLU A 246 37.00 10.84 -71.15
CA GLU A 246 38.30 11.18 -70.61
C GLU A 246 39.23 11.87 -71.62
N THR A 247 38.94 11.82 -72.93
CA THR A 247 39.63 12.66 -73.93
C THR A 247 39.33 14.15 -73.76
N ARG A 248 38.11 14.49 -73.33
CA ARG A 248 37.71 15.88 -73.04
C ARG A 248 38.34 16.37 -71.74
N HIS A 249 38.44 15.53 -70.72
CA HIS A 249 39.18 15.83 -69.47
C HIS A 249 40.70 15.90 -69.68
N ARG A 250 41.29 15.01 -70.50
CA ARG A 250 42.72 15.08 -70.88
C ARG A 250 43.05 16.35 -71.68
N ALA A 251 42.21 16.71 -72.66
CA ALA A 251 42.38 17.95 -73.41
C ALA A 251 42.21 19.20 -72.52
N LEU A 252 41.32 19.16 -71.53
CA LEU A 252 41.14 20.25 -70.56
C LEU A 252 42.35 20.36 -69.60
N MET A 253 42.90 19.23 -69.16
CA MET A 253 44.14 19.16 -68.37
C MET A 253 45.34 19.71 -69.14
N ASP A 254 45.50 19.33 -70.41
CA ASP A 254 46.62 19.80 -71.25
C ASP A 254 46.49 21.26 -71.69
N MET A 255 45.27 21.78 -71.90
CA MET A 255 45.08 23.15 -72.40
C MET A 255 44.83 24.21 -71.31
N MET A 256 44.27 23.82 -70.16
CA MET A 256 43.89 24.77 -69.08
C MET A 256 44.13 24.24 -67.66
N GLY A 257 44.94 23.19 -67.50
CA GLY A 257 45.24 22.61 -66.18
C GLY A 257 44.05 21.94 -65.50
N GLY A 258 42.99 21.61 -66.26
CA GLY A 258 41.87 20.80 -65.78
C GLY A 258 40.72 21.58 -65.13
N VAL A 259 40.76 22.91 -65.12
CA VAL A 259 39.77 23.75 -64.44
C VAL A 259 39.18 24.76 -65.42
N LEU A 260 37.88 24.63 -65.72
CA LEU A 260 37.16 25.51 -66.63
C LEU A 260 36.63 26.77 -65.90
N GLU A 261 36.31 26.64 -64.61
CA GLU A 261 35.92 27.72 -63.69
C GLU A 261 36.61 27.47 -62.34
N VAL A 262 37.36 28.43 -61.80
CA VAL A 262 38.03 28.30 -60.50
C VAL A 262 36.95 28.22 -59.42
N LYS A 263 36.69 27.02 -58.92
CA LYS A 263 35.82 26.84 -57.75
C LYS A 263 36.63 27.12 -56.48
N LYS A 264 35.94 27.49 -55.40
CA LYS A 264 36.61 27.72 -54.10
C LYS A 264 37.35 26.48 -53.57
N GLU A 265 36.92 25.30 -53.99
CA GLU A 265 37.53 23.99 -53.72
C GLU A 265 38.95 23.88 -54.33
N ASP A 266 39.22 24.54 -55.45
CA ASP A 266 40.53 24.48 -56.15
C ASP A 266 41.63 25.29 -55.45
N ILE A 267 41.27 26.19 -54.53
CA ILE A 267 42.22 27.01 -53.75
C ILE A 267 43.12 26.10 -52.89
N LEU A 268 42.58 24.97 -52.40
CA LEU A 268 43.33 23.96 -51.64
C LEU A 268 44.27 23.12 -52.53
N ARG A 269 44.10 23.12 -53.84
CA ARG A 269 44.97 22.36 -54.76
C ARG A 269 45.92 23.23 -55.57
N MET A 270 45.72 24.55 -55.55
CA MET A 270 46.54 25.50 -56.28
C MET A 270 47.95 25.60 -55.69
N VAL A 271 48.97 25.39 -56.53
CA VAL A 271 50.39 25.51 -56.20
C VAL A 271 50.99 26.57 -57.12
N ILE A 272 51.57 27.63 -56.56
CA ILE A 272 52.31 28.62 -57.36
C ILE A 272 53.62 27.95 -57.81
N PRO A 273 53.92 27.87 -59.13
CA PRO A 273 55.17 27.29 -59.62
C PRO A 273 56.37 28.05 -59.08
N GLN A 274 57.39 27.33 -58.59
CA GLN A 274 58.62 27.94 -58.11
C GLN A 274 59.35 28.65 -59.27
N PRO A 275 59.81 29.90 -59.06
CA PRO A 275 60.61 30.60 -60.05
C PRO A 275 61.91 29.83 -60.34
N ALA A 276 62.26 29.64 -61.62
CA ALA A 276 63.37 28.79 -62.06
C ALA A 276 64.76 29.16 -61.47
N PHE A 277 64.94 30.37 -60.94
CA PHE A 277 66.19 30.82 -60.31
C PHE A 277 66.37 30.36 -58.85
N MET A 278 65.30 29.91 -58.16
CA MET A 278 65.40 29.35 -56.79
C MET A 278 66.19 28.04 -56.69
N ALA A 279 66.46 27.38 -57.82
CA ALA A 279 67.35 26.21 -57.87
C ALA A 279 68.85 26.59 -57.72
N LYS A 280 69.19 27.89 -57.77
CA LYS A 280 70.57 28.41 -57.62
C LYS A 280 70.76 29.07 -56.23
N PRO A 281 71.96 29.00 -55.62
CA PRO A 281 72.21 29.55 -54.28
C PRO A 281 72.00 31.07 -54.15
N ASP A 282 71.50 31.52 -53.00
CA ASP A 282 71.10 32.92 -52.66
C ASP A 282 72.17 33.99 -52.89
N THR A 283 73.43 33.60 -53.01
CA THR A 283 74.58 34.48 -53.18
C THR A 283 74.71 35.05 -54.60
N VAL A 284 74.01 34.50 -55.58
CA VAL A 284 74.15 34.87 -57.01
C VAL A 284 72.94 35.63 -57.56
N TRP A 285 71.99 36.04 -56.70
CA TRP A 285 70.79 36.73 -57.16
C TRP A 285 71.06 38.19 -57.51
N THR A 286 70.65 38.59 -58.71
CA THR A 286 70.57 40.01 -59.13
C THR A 286 69.46 40.75 -58.36
N GLU A 287 69.54 42.09 -58.28
CA GLU A 287 68.55 42.90 -57.55
C GLU A 287 67.11 42.75 -58.08
N GLU A 288 66.96 42.43 -59.37
CA GLU A 288 65.69 42.13 -60.03
C GLU A 288 65.15 40.74 -59.65
N GLU A 289 66.01 39.72 -59.54
CA GLU A 289 65.66 38.38 -59.06
C GLU A 289 65.25 38.40 -57.57
N ARG A 290 65.89 39.26 -56.75
CA ARG A 290 65.47 39.51 -55.36
C ARG A 290 64.08 40.16 -55.25
N ARG A 291 63.68 41.00 -56.22
CA ARG A 291 62.31 41.55 -56.27
C ARG A 291 61.30 40.46 -56.63
N GLN A 292 61.59 39.66 -57.65
CA GLN A 292 60.73 38.55 -58.07
C GLN A 292 60.55 37.49 -56.97
N PHE A 293 61.58 37.23 -56.17
CA PHE A 293 61.48 36.36 -55.00
C PHE A 293 60.54 36.91 -53.92
N ARG A 294 60.65 38.22 -53.59
CA ARG A 294 59.75 38.86 -52.62
C ARG A 294 58.30 38.86 -53.09
N ASP A 295 58.07 39.10 -54.38
CA ASP A 295 56.72 39.07 -54.96
C ASP A 295 56.17 37.63 -55.00
N TYR A 296 57.01 36.63 -55.27
CA TYR A 296 56.64 35.21 -55.17
C TYR A 296 56.32 34.81 -53.73
N GLU A 297 57.17 35.14 -52.75
CA GLU A 297 56.90 34.87 -51.33
C GLU A 297 55.62 35.54 -50.86
N LYS A 298 55.36 36.78 -51.30
CA LYS A 298 54.15 37.50 -50.97
C LYS A 298 52.92 36.78 -51.53
N LYS A 299 52.96 36.36 -52.80
CA LYS A 299 51.87 35.59 -53.42
C LYS A 299 51.68 34.22 -52.77
N VAL A 300 52.75 33.52 -52.39
CA VAL A 300 52.69 32.23 -51.67
C VAL A 300 52.08 32.42 -50.27
N LYS A 301 52.45 33.49 -49.57
CA LYS A 301 51.86 33.83 -48.27
C LYS A 301 50.38 34.18 -48.42
N GLU A 302 50.01 35.01 -49.38
CA GLU A 302 48.61 35.36 -49.69
C GLU A 302 47.79 34.10 -50.03
N LEU A 303 48.32 33.20 -50.87
CA LEU A 303 47.63 31.93 -51.20
C LEU A 303 47.52 30.98 -50.00
N ASN A 304 48.55 30.88 -49.17
CA ASN A 304 48.49 30.08 -47.94
C ASN A 304 47.51 30.66 -46.92
N GLU A 305 47.43 31.99 -46.79
CA GLU A 305 46.42 32.65 -45.95
C GLU A 305 44.99 32.41 -46.47
N GLU A 306 44.77 32.41 -47.78
CA GLU A 306 43.48 32.08 -48.38
C GLU A 306 43.12 30.60 -48.18
N ARG A 307 44.09 29.68 -48.34
CA ARG A 307 43.93 28.25 -48.03
C ARG A 307 43.57 28.01 -46.57
N ASP A 308 44.25 28.69 -45.65
CA ASP A 308 43.97 28.57 -44.22
C ASP A 308 42.63 29.19 -43.84
N LYS A 309 42.23 30.31 -44.46
CA LYS A 309 40.88 30.89 -44.27
C LYS A 309 39.80 29.94 -44.76
N TYR A 310 40.00 29.30 -45.92
CA TYR A 310 39.04 28.36 -46.49
C TYR A 310 38.97 27.06 -45.69
N ARG A 311 40.11 26.48 -45.30
CA ARG A 311 40.19 25.33 -44.38
C ARG A 311 39.46 25.62 -43.06
N LYS A 312 39.74 26.74 -42.40
CA LYS A 312 39.04 27.14 -41.16
C LYS A 312 37.55 27.35 -41.37
N SER A 313 37.13 27.80 -42.55
CA SER A 313 35.71 27.97 -42.88
C SER A 313 35.01 26.61 -43.03
N LEU A 314 35.65 25.63 -43.66
CA LEU A 314 35.16 24.26 -43.79
C LEU A 314 35.15 23.52 -42.44
N GLU A 315 36.21 23.63 -41.63
CA GLU A 315 36.25 23.10 -40.26
C GLU A 315 35.13 23.68 -39.38
N ALA A 316 34.86 24.99 -39.53
CA ALA A 316 33.76 25.64 -38.83
C ALA A 316 32.38 25.19 -39.33
N GLU A 317 32.22 24.96 -40.63
CA GLU A 317 30.99 24.39 -41.22
C GLU A 317 30.77 22.95 -40.73
N LEU A 318 31.80 22.10 -40.78
CA LEU A 318 31.77 20.72 -40.28
C LEU A 318 31.36 20.67 -38.81
N LYS A 319 32.00 21.49 -37.95
CA LYS A 319 31.66 21.55 -36.52
C LYS A 319 30.24 22.05 -36.28
N LYS A 320 29.75 23.00 -37.08
CA LYS A 320 28.35 23.46 -37.03
C LYS A 320 27.37 22.36 -37.42
N LEU A 321 27.65 21.61 -38.49
CA LEU A 321 26.81 20.50 -38.94
C LEU A 321 26.79 19.37 -37.91
N GLN A 322 27.96 18.97 -37.37
CA GLN A 322 28.07 17.97 -36.31
C GLN A 322 27.31 18.40 -35.04
N ASN A 323 27.48 19.65 -34.58
CA ASN A 323 26.74 20.17 -33.43
C ASN A 323 25.23 20.18 -33.70
N SER A 324 24.80 20.58 -34.90
CA SER A 324 23.38 20.57 -35.28
C SER A 324 22.79 19.16 -35.29
N ILE A 325 23.54 18.15 -35.77
CA ILE A 325 23.14 16.74 -35.68
C ILE A 325 23.02 16.31 -34.23
N HIS A 326 24.00 16.65 -33.38
CA HIS A 326 23.97 16.30 -31.96
C HIS A 326 22.79 16.94 -31.22
N GLU A 327 22.51 18.22 -31.44
CA GLU A 327 21.38 18.93 -30.83
C GLU A 327 20.03 18.35 -31.27
N THR A 328 19.84 18.08 -32.57
CA THR A 328 18.57 17.54 -33.09
C THR A 328 18.28 16.12 -32.60
N THR A 329 19.31 15.28 -32.55
CA THR A 329 19.21 13.91 -32.03
C THR A 329 19.03 13.88 -30.51
N GLN A 330 19.71 14.75 -29.76
CA GLN A 330 19.51 14.88 -28.31
C GLN A 330 18.10 15.38 -27.98
N ASN A 331 17.55 16.34 -28.73
CA ASN A 331 16.17 16.80 -28.56
C ASN A 331 15.16 15.67 -28.80
N PHE A 332 15.41 14.81 -29.79
CA PHE A 332 14.59 13.62 -30.01
C PHE A 332 14.70 12.63 -28.86
N ASP A 333 15.92 12.38 -28.34
CA ASP A 333 16.15 11.50 -27.20
C ASP A 333 15.42 12.00 -25.93
N GLU A 334 15.41 13.31 -25.67
CA GLU A 334 14.62 13.90 -24.60
C GLU A 334 13.10 13.74 -24.81
N HIS A 335 12.63 13.88 -26.05
CA HIS A 335 11.24 13.62 -26.40
C HIS A 335 10.87 12.15 -26.16
N LEU A 336 11.73 11.21 -26.57
CA LEU A 336 11.53 9.78 -26.36
C LEU A 336 11.51 9.42 -24.87
N LYS A 337 12.37 10.06 -24.06
CA LYS A 337 12.33 9.90 -22.59
C LYS A 337 10.98 10.30 -21.99
N LYS A 338 10.42 11.44 -22.44
CA LYS A 338 9.06 11.87 -22.01
C LYS A 338 7.99 10.90 -22.48
N LEU A 339 8.11 10.36 -23.70
CA LEU A 339 7.20 9.34 -24.22
C LEU A 339 7.30 8.03 -23.41
N PHE A 340 8.50 7.63 -22.98
CA PHE A 340 8.70 6.48 -22.10
C PHE A 340 8.00 6.67 -20.75
N GLU A 341 8.16 7.83 -20.10
CA GLU A 341 7.43 8.14 -18.87
C GLU A 341 5.91 8.11 -19.08
N ARG A 342 5.44 8.60 -20.23
CA ARG A 342 4.02 8.53 -20.63
C ARG A 342 3.56 7.10 -20.88
N ARG A 343 4.39 6.24 -21.47
CA ARG A 343 4.13 4.80 -21.68
C ARG A 343 3.97 4.05 -20.36
N VAL A 344 4.84 4.32 -19.39
CA VAL A 344 4.74 3.74 -18.04
C VAL A 344 3.43 4.18 -17.36
N LYS A 345 3.06 5.47 -17.48
CA LYS A 345 1.77 5.96 -16.97
C LYS A 345 0.57 5.31 -17.67
N ALA A 346 0.63 5.12 -18.99
CA ALA A 346 -0.43 4.48 -19.75
C ALA A 346 -0.61 3.01 -19.31
N GLU A 347 0.50 2.29 -19.11
CA GLU A 347 0.49 0.91 -18.61
C GLU A 347 -0.10 0.81 -17.20
N MET A 348 0.30 1.73 -16.32
CA MET A 348 -0.26 1.82 -14.98
C MET A 348 -1.78 2.02 -15.03
N VAL A 349 -2.29 2.88 -15.91
CA VAL A 349 -3.74 3.08 -16.09
C VAL A 349 -4.42 1.84 -16.64
N VAL A 350 -3.85 1.19 -17.66
CA VAL A 350 -4.37 -0.07 -18.21
C VAL A 350 -4.48 -1.13 -17.10
N ASN A 351 -3.41 -1.33 -16.34
CA ASN A 351 -3.39 -2.29 -15.22
C ASN A 351 -4.41 -1.93 -14.13
N GLN A 352 -4.60 -0.64 -13.84
CA GLN A 352 -5.61 -0.17 -12.89
C GLN A 352 -7.03 -0.53 -13.34
N GLU A 353 -7.36 -0.33 -14.61
CA GLU A 353 -8.70 -0.67 -15.13
C GLU A 353 -8.88 -2.19 -15.31
N GLU A 354 -7.83 -2.93 -15.69
CA GLU A 354 -7.83 -4.39 -15.74
C GLU A 354 -8.04 -5.00 -14.34
N LEU A 355 -7.41 -4.44 -13.30
CA LEU A 355 -7.63 -4.86 -11.92
C LEU A 355 -9.09 -4.64 -11.49
N LYS A 356 -9.70 -3.51 -11.85
CA LYS A 356 -11.14 -3.30 -11.60
C LYS A 356 -12.00 -4.32 -12.31
N ILE A 357 -11.71 -4.63 -13.57
CA ILE A 357 -12.43 -5.68 -14.31
C ILE A 357 -12.32 -7.02 -13.58
N ASN A 358 -11.10 -7.42 -13.17
CA ASN A 358 -10.88 -8.66 -12.45
C ASN A 358 -11.65 -8.72 -11.12
N ASN A 359 -11.65 -7.63 -10.36
CA ASN A 359 -12.42 -7.54 -9.11
C ASN A 359 -13.93 -7.65 -9.34
N LEU A 360 -14.46 -7.00 -10.39
CA LEU A 360 -15.87 -7.08 -10.76
C LEU A 360 -16.24 -8.50 -11.23
N VAL A 361 -15.41 -9.12 -12.08
CA VAL A 361 -15.61 -10.51 -12.53
C VAL A 361 -15.59 -11.47 -11.34
N PHE A 362 -14.62 -11.32 -10.42
CA PHE A 362 -14.57 -12.13 -9.21
C PHE A 362 -15.82 -11.93 -8.34
N SER A 363 -16.29 -10.69 -8.18
CA SER A 363 -17.54 -10.41 -7.47
C SER A 363 -18.76 -11.05 -8.13
N LEU A 364 -18.82 -11.06 -9.47
CA LEU A 364 -19.88 -11.71 -10.23
C LEU A 364 -19.87 -13.24 -10.08
N LEU A 365 -18.68 -13.85 -10.05
CA LEU A 365 -18.54 -15.29 -9.82
C LEU A 365 -19.01 -15.69 -8.42
N LEU A 366 -18.66 -14.90 -7.40
CA LEU A 366 -19.15 -15.13 -6.04
C LEU A 366 -20.68 -14.94 -5.93
N ASP A 367 -21.24 -13.95 -6.60
CA ASP A 367 -22.70 -13.77 -6.67
C ASP A 367 -23.37 -14.98 -7.33
N GLU A 368 -22.78 -15.51 -8.41
CA GLU A 368 -23.27 -16.73 -9.07
C GLU A 368 -23.19 -17.97 -8.15
N GLU A 369 -22.11 -18.12 -7.39
CA GLU A 369 -21.97 -19.20 -6.40
C GLU A 369 -23.08 -19.11 -5.33
N ILE A 370 -23.29 -17.92 -4.74
CA ILE A 370 -24.35 -17.69 -3.74
C ILE A 370 -25.73 -17.96 -4.35
N ASN A 371 -26.00 -17.49 -5.56
CA ASN A 371 -27.27 -17.72 -6.26
C ASN A 371 -27.49 -19.22 -6.57
N SER A 372 -26.44 -19.94 -6.95
CA SER A 372 -26.50 -21.39 -7.19
C SER A 372 -26.79 -22.16 -5.90
N ARG A 373 -26.19 -21.74 -4.77
CA ARG A 373 -26.45 -22.28 -3.44
C ARG A 373 -27.90 -22.01 -3.01
N GLU A 374 -28.38 -20.79 -3.22
CA GLU A 374 -29.75 -20.38 -2.88
C GLU A 374 -30.79 -21.19 -3.69
N THR A 375 -30.58 -21.34 -4.99
CA THR A 375 -31.47 -22.16 -5.84
C THR A 375 -31.42 -23.63 -5.46
N PHE A 376 -30.26 -24.17 -5.10
CA PHE A 376 -30.13 -25.54 -4.59
C PHE A 376 -30.92 -25.73 -3.29
N LEU A 377 -30.74 -24.85 -2.30
CA LEU A 377 -31.45 -24.94 -1.02
C LEU A 377 -32.97 -24.79 -1.18
N ASN A 378 -33.42 -23.86 -2.02
CA ASN A 378 -34.84 -23.72 -2.36
C ASN A 378 -35.42 -25.00 -2.98
N ASN A 379 -34.73 -25.57 -3.96
CA ASN A 379 -35.15 -26.84 -4.58
C ASN A 379 -35.18 -27.99 -3.58
N TYR A 380 -34.20 -28.05 -2.67
CA TYR A 380 -34.15 -29.05 -1.60
C TYR A 380 -35.29 -28.87 -0.59
N LEU A 381 -35.60 -27.62 -0.20
CA LEU A 381 -36.71 -27.28 0.67
C LEU A 381 -38.05 -27.74 0.08
N VAL A 382 -38.30 -27.45 -1.20
CA VAL A 382 -39.52 -27.85 -1.91
C VAL A 382 -39.67 -29.38 -1.92
N ARG A 383 -38.58 -30.11 -2.18
CA ARG A 383 -38.59 -31.59 -2.12
C ARG A 383 -38.93 -32.10 -0.73
N LYS A 384 -38.34 -31.50 0.32
CA LYS A 384 -38.61 -31.88 1.71
C LYS A 384 -40.03 -31.54 2.17
N GLN A 385 -40.59 -30.42 1.71
CA GLN A 385 -42.00 -30.09 1.96
C GLN A 385 -42.96 -31.12 1.33
N GLU A 386 -42.64 -31.59 0.13
CA GLU A 386 -43.41 -32.66 -0.52
C GLU A 386 -43.26 -34.01 0.20
N GLU A 387 -42.07 -34.35 0.70
CA GLU A 387 -41.87 -35.50 1.60
C GLU A 387 -42.71 -35.37 2.87
N ARG A 388 -42.72 -34.19 3.51
CA ARG A 388 -43.52 -33.91 4.70
C ARG A 388 -45.01 -34.09 4.43
N ARG A 389 -45.51 -33.63 3.28
CA ARG A 389 -46.91 -33.83 2.90
C ARG A 389 -47.29 -35.31 2.91
N LYS A 390 -46.40 -36.19 2.41
CA LYS A 390 -46.59 -37.64 2.39
C LYS A 390 -46.52 -38.26 3.79
N THR A 391 -45.55 -37.86 4.62
CA THR A 391 -45.42 -38.38 5.99
C THR A 391 -46.57 -37.93 6.88
N SER A 392 -46.98 -36.66 6.78
CA SER A 392 -48.12 -36.11 7.53
C SER A 392 -49.43 -36.80 7.13
N GLU A 393 -49.63 -37.12 5.85
CA GLU A 393 -50.77 -37.93 5.42
C GLU A 393 -50.72 -39.35 5.99
N ALA A 394 -49.55 -39.98 6.05
CA ALA A 394 -49.37 -41.29 6.66
C ALA A 394 -49.64 -41.28 8.18
N VAL A 395 -49.22 -40.22 8.88
CA VAL A 395 -49.54 -40.00 10.31
C VAL A 395 -51.05 -39.87 10.51
N ARG A 396 -51.74 -39.07 9.66
CA ARG A 396 -53.19 -38.92 9.71
C ARG A 396 -53.91 -40.26 9.54
N LYS A 397 -53.56 -41.04 8.49
CA LYS A 397 -54.13 -42.38 8.26
C LYS A 397 -53.85 -43.33 9.43
N SER A 398 -52.64 -43.28 10.00
CA SER A 398 -52.31 -44.10 11.17
C SER A 398 -53.10 -43.70 12.42
N LYS A 399 -53.44 -42.42 12.58
CA LYS A 399 -54.25 -41.92 13.69
C LYS A 399 -55.70 -42.38 13.55
N GLU A 400 -56.27 -42.27 12.35
CA GLU A 400 -57.61 -42.79 12.04
C GLU A 400 -57.72 -44.28 12.36
N ASN A 401 -56.73 -45.07 11.92
CA ASN A 401 -56.66 -46.50 12.27
C ASN A 401 -56.56 -46.73 13.78
N LEU A 402 -55.74 -45.94 14.48
CA LEU A 402 -55.60 -46.05 15.93
C LEU A 402 -56.93 -45.78 16.65
N ASP A 403 -57.66 -44.75 16.24
CA ASP A 403 -58.93 -44.36 16.84
C ASP A 403 -60.02 -45.39 16.57
N MET A 404 -60.09 -45.95 15.35
CA MET A 404 -60.96 -47.10 15.05
C MET A 404 -60.63 -48.33 15.91
N TYR A 405 -59.34 -48.66 16.07
CA TYR A 405 -58.92 -49.79 16.90
C TYR A 405 -59.23 -49.59 18.39
N LYS A 406 -59.12 -48.36 18.89
CA LYS A 406 -59.53 -47.99 20.26
C LYS A 406 -61.03 -48.15 20.44
N GLU A 407 -61.84 -47.64 19.52
CA GLU A 407 -63.30 -47.76 19.59
C GLU A 407 -63.72 -49.24 19.64
N HIS A 408 -63.14 -50.09 18.79
CA HIS A 408 -63.38 -51.54 18.84
C HIS A 408 -62.96 -52.18 20.18
N TYR A 409 -61.85 -51.74 20.76
CA TYR A 409 -61.39 -52.23 22.06
C TYR A 409 -62.32 -51.78 23.20
N ASP A 410 -62.76 -50.51 23.19
CA ASP A 410 -63.66 -49.95 24.18
C ASP A 410 -65.06 -50.59 24.11
N ASN A 411 -65.55 -50.89 22.91
CA ASN A 411 -66.79 -51.64 22.71
C ASN A 411 -66.71 -53.05 23.31
N LEU A 412 -65.62 -53.79 23.05
CA LEU A 412 -65.41 -55.12 23.66
C LEU A 412 -65.27 -55.05 25.18
N LEU A 413 -64.60 -54.02 25.71
CA LEU A 413 -64.54 -53.78 27.14
C LEU A 413 -65.91 -53.47 27.75
N ALA A 414 -66.75 -52.72 27.04
CA ALA A 414 -68.10 -52.41 27.47
C ALA A 414 -68.98 -53.67 27.49
N GLU A 415 -68.93 -54.48 26.42
CA GLU A 415 -69.57 -55.80 26.34
C GLU A 415 -69.12 -56.70 27.51
N ASP A 416 -67.82 -56.73 27.80
CA ASP A 416 -67.25 -57.50 28.91
C ASP A 416 -67.83 -57.07 30.26
N LYS A 417 -67.94 -55.76 30.51
CA LYS A 417 -68.58 -55.21 31.72
C LYS A 417 -70.07 -55.51 31.77
N ILE A 418 -70.77 -55.55 30.63
CA ILE A 418 -72.19 -55.90 30.56
C ILE A 418 -72.39 -57.37 30.95
N LEU A 419 -71.63 -58.31 30.38
CA LEU A 419 -71.68 -59.74 30.73
C LEU A 419 -71.44 -59.98 32.23
N ASP A 420 -70.60 -59.15 32.86
CA ASP A 420 -70.35 -59.24 34.29
C ASP A 420 -71.52 -58.74 35.15
N ARG A 421 -72.18 -57.66 34.71
CA ARG A 421 -73.35 -57.05 35.39
C ARG A 421 -74.65 -57.82 35.13
N SER A 422 -74.81 -58.43 33.95
CA SER A 422 -75.99 -59.21 33.58
C SER A 422 -76.02 -60.59 34.24
N PHE A 423 -74.87 -61.11 34.69
CA PHE A 423 -74.77 -62.43 35.31
C PHE A 423 -75.83 -62.66 36.41
N LYS A 424 -75.95 -61.73 37.39
CA LYS A 424 -76.94 -61.91 38.48
C LYS A 424 -78.39 -61.82 37.99
N LYS A 425 -78.65 -61.18 36.85
CA LYS A 425 -79.99 -61.08 36.23
C LYS A 425 -80.35 -62.35 35.44
N GLU A 426 -79.37 -63.01 34.82
CA GLU A 426 -79.56 -64.26 34.05
C GLU A 426 -79.93 -65.46 34.95
N PHE A 427 -79.58 -65.41 36.24
CA PHE A 427 -79.84 -66.48 37.21
C PHE A 427 -80.86 -66.10 38.30
N SER A 428 -81.76 -65.14 38.03
CA SER A 428 -82.75 -64.66 39.01
C SER A 428 -83.80 -65.69 39.43
N GLU A 429 -83.95 -66.78 38.68
CA GLU A 429 -84.90 -67.87 38.94
C GLU A 429 -84.41 -68.85 40.04
N ILE A 430 -83.19 -68.67 40.55
CA ILE A 430 -82.50 -69.55 41.52
C ILE A 430 -82.39 -68.84 42.88
N PRO A 431 -82.41 -69.57 44.02
CA PRO A 431 -82.18 -68.98 45.34
C PRO A 431 -80.87 -68.16 45.43
N SER A 432 -80.94 -66.99 46.07
CA SER A 432 -79.84 -66.01 46.14
C SER A 432 -78.51 -66.57 46.63
N HIS A 433 -78.53 -67.47 47.62
CA HIS A 433 -77.33 -68.12 48.15
C HIS A 433 -76.61 -68.99 47.11
N GLN A 434 -77.34 -69.65 46.21
CA GLN A 434 -76.75 -70.45 45.13
C GLN A 434 -76.21 -69.53 44.01
N VAL A 435 -76.89 -68.41 43.71
CA VAL A 435 -76.40 -67.41 42.74
C VAL A 435 -75.07 -66.80 43.18
N ASP A 436 -74.87 -66.53 44.47
CA ASP A 436 -73.60 -66.00 44.99
C ASP A 436 -72.47 -67.06 45.00
N VAL A 437 -72.80 -68.35 45.18
CA VAL A 437 -71.85 -69.46 44.99
C VAL A 437 -71.45 -69.56 43.52
N LEU A 438 -72.41 -69.53 42.59
CA LEU A 438 -72.15 -69.54 41.14
C LEU A 438 -71.36 -68.32 40.70
N TYR A 439 -71.62 -67.12 41.24
CA TYR A 439 -70.84 -65.91 40.90
C TYR A 439 -69.37 -66.01 41.35
N ARG A 440 -69.08 -66.66 42.49
CA ARG A 440 -67.69 -66.95 42.90
C ARG A 440 -67.01 -67.90 41.92
N LEU A 441 -67.73 -68.91 41.42
CA LEU A 441 -67.23 -69.83 40.39
C LEU A 441 -67.11 -69.16 39.00
N PHE A 442 -67.96 -68.19 38.70
CA PHE A 442 -67.93 -67.37 37.49
C PHE A 442 -66.70 -66.47 37.43
N LYS A 443 -66.22 -65.98 38.58
CA LYS A 443 -64.98 -65.20 38.68
C LYS A 443 -63.70 -66.04 38.72
N ARG A 444 -63.82 -67.35 38.98
CA ARG A 444 -62.67 -68.26 38.99
C ARG A 444 -62.14 -68.45 37.57
N ARG A 445 -60.81 -68.39 37.41
CA ARG A 445 -60.10 -68.61 36.13
C ARG A 445 -59.11 -69.77 36.26
N PRO A 446 -58.86 -70.55 35.20
CA PRO A 446 -57.81 -71.56 35.21
C PRO A 446 -56.43 -70.92 35.42
N ARG A 447 -55.59 -71.51 36.27
CA ARG A 447 -54.19 -71.12 36.41
C ARG A 447 -53.37 -71.85 35.34
N ILE A 448 -53.14 -71.20 34.21
CA ILE A 448 -52.24 -71.72 33.18
C ILE A 448 -50.80 -71.36 33.58
N HIS A 449 -49.95 -72.37 33.73
CA HIS A 449 -48.52 -72.17 33.99
C HIS A 449 -47.88 -71.60 32.72
N ARG A 450 -47.54 -70.31 32.73
CA ARG A 450 -46.79 -69.70 31.62
C ARG A 450 -45.39 -70.34 31.59
N GLN A 451 -45.12 -71.19 30.60
CA GLN A 451 -43.73 -71.49 30.26
C GLN A 451 -43.06 -70.18 29.85
N LYS A 452 -41.94 -69.83 30.49
CA LYS A 452 -41.09 -68.71 30.06
C LYS A 452 -40.71 -68.96 28.60
N PRO A 453 -40.98 -68.05 27.65
CA PRO A 453 -40.33 -68.14 26.36
C PRO A 453 -38.84 -67.93 26.59
N HIS A 454 -38.04 -68.96 26.34
CA HIS A 454 -36.61 -68.78 26.11
C HIS A 454 -36.49 -67.80 24.95
N ALA A 455 -35.88 -66.64 25.21
CA ALA A 455 -35.57 -65.67 24.18
C ALA A 455 -34.42 -66.23 23.34
N ASP A 456 -34.73 -66.86 22.21
CA ASP A 456 -33.74 -67.05 21.14
C ASP A 456 -33.62 -65.73 20.37
N ILE A 457 -32.50 -65.05 20.58
CA ILE A 457 -32.10 -63.77 20.00
C ILE A 457 -31.58 -63.94 18.54
N THR A 458 -31.79 -65.09 17.92
CA THR A 458 -31.19 -65.45 16.63
C THR A 458 -32.24 -65.59 15.54
N SER A 459 -32.71 -64.45 15.01
CA SER A 459 -33.13 -64.27 13.60
C SER A 459 -33.87 -62.95 13.42
N ILE A 460 -33.16 -61.82 13.48
CA ILE A 460 -33.66 -60.55 12.95
C ILE A 460 -33.36 -60.58 11.44
N VAL A 461 -34.25 -61.21 10.67
CA VAL A 461 -34.34 -61.01 9.23
C VAL A 461 -35.35 -59.89 8.99
N PRO A 462 -34.97 -58.72 8.45
CA PRO A 462 -35.85 -57.56 8.33
C PRO A 462 -37.10 -57.77 7.46
N PHE A 463 -37.13 -58.84 6.66
CA PHE A 463 -38.22 -59.17 5.71
C PHE A 463 -38.82 -60.58 5.90
N GLY A 464 -38.45 -61.32 6.96
CA GLY A 464 -39.07 -62.61 7.24
C GLY A 464 -40.47 -62.43 7.82
N GLU A 465 -41.47 -63.16 7.30
CA GLU A 465 -42.80 -63.26 7.92
C GLU A 465 -42.62 -63.69 9.37
N ARG A 466 -42.80 -62.76 10.32
CA ARG A 466 -42.91 -63.11 11.73
C ARG A 466 -44.01 -64.16 11.85
N PRO A 467 -43.80 -65.30 12.53
CA PRO A 467 -44.89 -66.19 12.89
C PRO A 467 -45.93 -65.34 13.61
N GLY A 468 -47.07 -65.11 12.95
CA GLY A 468 -48.02 -64.08 13.35
C GLY A 468 -48.39 -64.23 14.82
N SER A 469 -48.41 -63.12 15.55
CA SER A 469 -48.94 -63.00 16.91
C SER A 469 -50.29 -63.76 17.08
N GLY A 470 -51.06 -63.88 16.00
CA GLY A 470 -52.28 -64.70 15.91
C GLY A 470 -52.10 -66.22 16.14
N LYS A 471 -51.02 -66.87 15.70
CA LYS A 471 -50.81 -68.33 15.90
C LYS A 471 -50.53 -68.67 17.37
N LEU A 472 -49.61 -67.93 18.00
CA LEU A 472 -49.30 -68.09 19.43
C LEU A 472 -50.50 -67.72 20.33
N SER A 473 -51.33 -66.76 19.90
CA SER A 473 -52.55 -66.39 20.60
C SER A 473 -53.67 -67.43 20.48
N ALA A 474 -53.78 -68.11 19.34
CA ALA A 474 -54.73 -69.19 19.10
C ALA A 474 -54.39 -70.44 19.93
N ASP A 475 -53.11 -70.82 19.99
CA ASP A 475 -52.65 -71.96 20.80
C ASP A 475 -52.82 -71.71 22.30
N ALA A 476 -52.52 -70.48 22.77
CA ALA A 476 -52.76 -70.09 24.15
C ALA A 476 -54.25 -70.06 24.52
N PHE A 477 -55.12 -69.66 23.59
CA PHE A 477 -56.56 -69.71 23.77
C PHE A 477 -57.09 -71.15 23.79
N ALA A 478 -56.60 -72.03 22.91
CA ALA A 478 -56.95 -73.45 22.92
C ALA A 478 -56.55 -74.14 24.23
N GLN A 479 -55.37 -73.83 24.77
CA GLN A 479 -54.94 -74.32 26.09
C GLN A 479 -55.81 -73.79 27.23
N LEU A 480 -56.25 -72.53 27.16
CA LEU A 480 -57.19 -71.95 28.12
C LEU A 480 -58.55 -72.64 28.07
N MET A 481 -59.09 -72.90 26.87
CA MET A 481 -60.38 -73.59 26.72
C MET A 481 -60.31 -75.03 27.21
N LYS A 482 -59.19 -75.74 26.98
CA LYS A 482 -58.96 -77.08 27.55
C LYS A 482 -58.94 -77.07 29.08
N ALA A 483 -58.32 -76.06 29.70
CA ALA A 483 -58.32 -75.91 31.15
C ALA A 483 -59.70 -75.45 31.72
N MET A 484 -60.57 -74.90 30.88
CA MET A 484 -61.96 -74.61 31.23
C MET A 484 -62.80 -75.90 31.27
N ASP A 485 -62.54 -76.87 30.39
CA ASP A 485 -63.22 -78.18 30.42
C ASP A 485 -63.07 -78.87 31.80
N ASP A 486 -61.89 -78.78 32.40
CA ASP A 486 -61.63 -79.30 33.75
C ASP A 486 -62.45 -78.58 34.85
N LEU A 487 -62.67 -77.26 34.71
CA LEU A 487 -63.46 -76.45 35.64
C LEU A 487 -64.98 -76.62 35.44
N ASP A 488 -65.43 -76.90 34.22
CA ASP A 488 -66.84 -77.13 33.86
C ASP A 488 -67.29 -78.58 34.16
N ASN A 489 -66.37 -79.47 34.55
CA ASN A 489 -66.67 -80.85 34.90
C ASN A 489 -67.77 -80.93 35.99
N VAL A 490 -68.72 -81.86 35.81
CA VAL A 490 -69.90 -82.09 36.68
C VAL A 490 -69.50 -82.32 38.15
N ASN A 491 -68.30 -82.85 38.40
CA ASN A 491 -67.75 -83.03 39.75
C ASN A 491 -67.58 -81.72 40.54
N ASN A 492 -67.51 -80.56 39.85
CA ASN A 492 -67.37 -79.25 40.47
C ASN A 492 -68.73 -78.52 40.66
N MET A 493 -69.85 -79.18 40.36
CA MET A 493 -71.20 -78.62 40.50
C MET A 493 -71.63 -78.56 41.99
N PRO A 494 -72.20 -77.44 42.47
CA PRO A 494 -72.72 -77.34 43.83
C PRO A 494 -73.85 -78.34 44.12
N GLU A 495 -73.87 -78.90 45.32
CA GLU A 495 -74.90 -79.87 45.76
C GLU A 495 -76.30 -79.23 45.73
N GLY A 496 -77.25 -79.87 45.02
CA GLY A 496 -78.64 -79.42 44.90
C GLY A 496 -78.98 -78.57 43.68
N LEU A 497 -78.05 -78.35 42.73
CA LEU A 497 -78.29 -77.61 41.49
C LEU A 497 -78.79 -78.52 40.35
N ASN A 498 -79.71 -78.02 39.50
CA ASN A 498 -80.18 -78.75 38.31
C ASN A 498 -79.07 -78.82 37.23
N PRO A 499 -78.79 -80.00 36.64
CA PRO A 499 -77.83 -80.15 35.53
C PRO A 499 -78.06 -79.20 34.34
N LEU A 500 -79.30 -78.85 34.02
CA LEU A 500 -79.61 -77.89 32.94
C LEU A 500 -79.12 -76.47 33.27
N VAL A 501 -79.25 -76.07 34.53
CA VAL A 501 -78.77 -74.78 35.04
C VAL A 501 -77.24 -74.74 35.09
N TRP A 502 -76.60 -75.86 35.45
CA TRP A 502 -75.14 -75.99 35.41
C TRP A 502 -74.59 -75.83 33.99
N ASN A 503 -75.23 -76.45 33.00
CA ASN A 503 -74.83 -76.31 31.60
C ASN A 503 -74.99 -74.87 31.09
N HIS A 504 -76.09 -74.19 31.46
CA HIS A 504 -76.28 -72.78 31.15
C HIS A 504 -75.21 -71.89 31.82
N PHE A 505 -74.89 -72.15 33.08
CA PHE A 505 -73.79 -71.48 33.80
C PHE A 505 -72.42 -71.67 33.13
N CYS A 506 -72.08 -72.91 32.74
CA CYS A 506 -70.83 -73.20 32.05
C CYS A 506 -70.76 -72.46 30.71
N ALA A 507 -71.87 -72.38 29.96
CA ALA A 507 -71.94 -71.61 28.72
C ALA A 507 -71.73 -70.09 28.95
N THR A 508 -72.42 -69.49 29.93
CA THR A 508 -72.24 -68.07 30.29
C THR A 508 -70.81 -67.79 30.78
N ARG A 509 -70.22 -68.70 31.56
CA ARG A 509 -68.81 -68.62 32.01
C ARG A 509 -67.83 -68.69 30.85
N ARG A 510 -68.02 -69.61 29.90
CA ARG A 510 -67.19 -69.71 28.68
C ARG A 510 -67.30 -68.44 27.83
N ALA A 511 -68.52 -67.96 27.57
CA ALA A 511 -68.74 -66.72 26.82
C ALA A 511 -67.99 -65.51 27.44
N LYS A 512 -67.99 -65.40 28.78
CA LYS A 512 -67.20 -64.39 29.51
C LYS A 512 -65.69 -64.56 29.32
N VAL A 513 -65.17 -65.77 29.45
CA VAL A 513 -63.73 -66.07 29.29
C VAL A 513 -63.27 -65.81 27.86
N GLU A 514 -64.09 -66.14 26.86
CA GLU A 514 -63.84 -65.83 25.45
C GLU A 514 -63.76 -64.32 25.21
N ASN A 515 -64.70 -63.55 25.79
CA ASN A 515 -64.67 -62.10 25.63
C ASN A 515 -63.46 -61.46 26.33
N GLU A 516 -63.10 -61.91 27.53
CA GLU A 516 -61.88 -61.47 28.22
C GLU A 516 -60.60 -61.76 27.42
N GLN A 517 -60.56 -62.89 26.71
CA GLN A 517 -59.43 -63.20 25.82
C GLN A 517 -59.43 -62.29 24.59
N LYS A 518 -60.60 -62.03 23.97
CA LYS A 518 -60.73 -61.08 22.84
C LYS A 518 -60.27 -59.68 23.25
N VAL A 519 -60.66 -59.21 24.45
CA VAL A 519 -60.18 -57.96 25.05
C VAL A 519 -58.67 -57.96 25.20
N LYS A 520 -58.07 -59.03 25.76
CA LYS A 520 -56.60 -59.13 25.90
C LYS A 520 -55.87 -59.13 24.56
N GLN A 521 -56.39 -59.82 23.55
CA GLN A 521 -55.84 -59.83 22.21
C GLN A 521 -55.90 -58.45 21.55
N LYS A 522 -57.05 -57.78 21.65
CA LYS A 522 -57.23 -56.43 21.12
C LYS A 522 -56.41 -55.39 21.89
N ALA A 523 -56.21 -55.53 23.20
CA ALA A 523 -55.28 -54.71 23.97
C ALA A 523 -53.84 -54.85 23.48
N ALA A 524 -53.38 -56.07 23.19
CA ALA A 524 -52.06 -56.32 22.62
C ALA A 524 -51.91 -55.70 21.22
N GLY A 525 -52.92 -55.88 20.36
CA GLY A 525 -52.96 -55.22 19.04
C GLY A 525 -53.00 -53.70 19.14
N LEU A 526 -53.72 -53.14 20.11
CA LEU A 526 -53.74 -51.69 20.35
C LEU A 526 -52.35 -51.17 20.71
N MET A 527 -51.56 -51.89 21.52
CA MET A 527 -50.17 -51.51 21.79
C MET A 527 -49.31 -51.48 20.51
N GLU A 528 -49.48 -52.44 19.60
CA GLU A 528 -48.76 -52.47 18.32
C GLU A 528 -49.15 -51.30 17.41
N VAL A 529 -50.45 -50.97 17.33
CA VAL A 529 -50.97 -49.85 16.54
C VAL A 529 -50.52 -48.50 17.13
N VAL A 530 -50.51 -48.36 18.46
CA VAL A 530 -49.94 -47.18 19.15
C VAL A 530 -48.45 -47.04 18.83
N ALA A 531 -47.68 -48.14 18.89
CA ALA A 531 -46.26 -48.11 18.56
C ALA A 531 -46.02 -47.76 17.07
N PHE A 532 -46.86 -48.25 16.16
CA PHE A 532 -46.80 -47.89 14.74
C PHE A 532 -47.11 -46.40 14.51
N HIS A 533 -48.16 -45.88 15.15
CA HIS A 533 -48.50 -44.45 15.07
C HIS A 533 -47.37 -43.56 15.59
N ARG A 534 -46.75 -43.94 16.72
CA ARG A 534 -45.57 -43.22 17.25
C ARG A 534 -44.43 -43.19 16.23
N ARG A 535 -44.07 -44.33 15.63
CA ARG A 535 -43.02 -44.39 14.61
C ARG A 535 -43.30 -43.47 13.42
N ARG A 536 -44.55 -43.38 12.97
CA ARG A 536 -44.95 -42.45 11.89
C ARG A 536 -44.83 -40.99 12.32
N GLY A 537 -45.18 -40.68 13.58
CA GLY A 537 -44.95 -39.36 14.16
C GLY A 537 -43.47 -38.98 14.18
N ASP A 538 -42.61 -39.88 14.65
CA ASP A 538 -41.16 -39.67 14.70
C ASP A 538 -40.55 -39.43 13.30
N GLU A 539 -41.04 -40.14 12.27
CA GLU A 539 -40.65 -39.94 10.86
C GLU A 539 -41.05 -38.55 10.36
N ASP A 540 -42.28 -38.10 10.62
CA ASP A 540 -42.77 -36.77 10.23
C ASP A 540 -42.00 -35.64 10.94
N GLU A 541 -41.77 -35.78 12.25
CA GLU A 541 -40.96 -34.85 13.04
C GLU A 541 -39.51 -34.78 12.56
N LYS A 542 -38.95 -35.89 12.07
CA LYS A 542 -37.60 -35.90 11.48
C LYS A 542 -37.57 -35.08 10.19
N VAL A 543 -38.53 -35.26 9.29
CA VAL A 543 -38.62 -34.46 8.06
C VAL A 543 -38.85 -32.99 8.41
N GLN A 544 -39.68 -32.70 9.43
CA GLN A 544 -39.93 -31.34 9.88
C GLN A 544 -38.67 -30.65 10.41
N ARG A 545 -37.86 -31.33 11.24
CA ARG A 545 -36.57 -30.80 11.70
C ARG A 545 -35.59 -30.56 10.56
N GLU A 546 -35.59 -31.41 9.53
CA GLU A 546 -34.77 -31.20 8.33
C GLU A 546 -35.22 -29.96 7.55
N ILE A 547 -36.54 -29.73 7.41
CA ILE A 547 -37.08 -28.50 6.78
C ILE A 547 -36.66 -27.27 7.57
N GLU A 548 -36.83 -27.28 8.90
CA GLU A 548 -36.45 -26.16 9.76
C GLU A 548 -34.97 -25.82 9.63
N ARG A 549 -34.10 -26.84 9.63
CA ARG A 549 -32.66 -26.67 9.43
C ARG A 549 -32.33 -26.02 8.08
N VAL A 550 -32.96 -26.48 7.00
CA VAL A 550 -32.73 -25.92 5.64
C VAL A 550 -33.26 -24.50 5.55
N SER A 551 -34.42 -24.21 6.14
CA SER A 551 -34.97 -22.85 6.19
C SER A 551 -34.04 -21.90 6.94
N GLN A 552 -33.46 -22.34 8.06
CA GLN A 552 -32.47 -21.54 8.79
C GLN A 552 -31.21 -21.30 7.97
N GLU A 553 -30.68 -22.32 7.29
CA GLU A 553 -29.52 -22.17 6.38
C GLU A 553 -29.81 -21.19 5.25
N LEU A 554 -31.03 -21.21 4.70
CA LEU A 554 -31.45 -20.30 3.65
C LEU A 554 -31.53 -18.84 4.14
N ILE A 555 -32.06 -18.60 5.34
CA ILE A 555 -32.09 -17.25 5.96
C ILE A 555 -30.66 -16.73 6.14
N LEU A 556 -29.76 -17.56 6.67
CA LEU A 556 -28.35 -17.19 6.85
C LEU A 556 -27.67 -16.87 5.51
N LEU A 557 -27.95 -17.65 4.46
CA LEU A 557 -27.43 -17.39 3.13
C LEU A 557 -27.97 -16.08 2.54
N GLN A 558 -29.24 -15.76 2.77
CA GLN A 558 -29.84 -14.49 2.35
C GLN A 558 -29.20 -13.29 3.07
N GLU A 559 -28.94 -13.40 4.37
CA GLU A 559 -28.19 -12.38 5.11
C GLU A 559 -26.77 -12.20 4.57
N GLN A 560 -26.08 -13.31 4.26
CA GLN A 560 -24.75 -13.27 3.64
C GLN A 560 -24.79 -12.61 2.27
N LYS A 561 -25.80 -12.91 1.46
CA LYS A 561 -26.01 -12.29 0.14
C LYS A 561 -26.20 -10.78 0.24
N VAL A 562 -27.04 -10.31 1.17
CA VAL A 562 -27.23 -8.86 1.39
C VAL A 562 -25.94 -8.19 1.87
N LYS A 563 -25.23 -8.80 2.83
CA LYS A 563 -23.93 -8.29 3.29
C LYS A 563 -22.91 -8.20 2.15
N PHE A 564 -22.86 -9.22 1.29
CA PHE A 564 -21.97 -9.24 0.13
C PHE A 564 -22.33 -8.16 -0.90
N GLN A 565 -23.61 -7.93 -1.17
CA GLN A 565 -24.06 -6.89 -2.10
C GLN A 565 -23.74 -5.46 -1.62
N LEU A 566 -23.73 -5.24 -0.30
CA LEU A 566 -23.38 -3.95 0.30
C LEU A 566 -21.86 -3.79 0.49
N ASN A 567 -21.12 -4.90 0.68
CA ASN A 567 -19.68 -4.88 0.85
C ASN A 567 -18.96 -4.83 -0.50
N LEU A 568 -18.84 -3.62 -1.04
CA LEU A 568 -18.21 -3.37 -2.33
C LEU A 568 -16.69 -3.31 -2.21
N THR A 569 -16.00 -4.00 -3.13
CA THR A 569 -14.56 -3.85 -3.31
C THR A 569 -14.27 -2.56 -4.08
N ILE A 570 -13.55 -1.63 -3.46
CA ILE A 570 -13.15 -0.37 -4.07
C ILE A 570 -11.64 -0.30 -4.29
N GLN A 571 -11.24 0.40 -5.35
CA GLN A 571 -9.85 0.67 -5.66
C GLN A 571 -9.52 2.13 -5.31
N ILE A 572 -8.47 2.31 -4.50
CA ILE A 572 -7.99 3.62 -4.06
C ILE A 572 -6.53 3.78 -4.49
N LEU A 573 -6.21 4.92 -5.09
CA LEU A 573 -4.86 5.26 -5.50
C LEU A 573 -4.14 6.04 -4.39
N LEU A 574 -3.12 5.42 -3.80
CA LEU A 574 -2.31 6.00 -2.73
C LEU A 574 -0.84 6.09 -3.17
N LYS A 575 -0.16 7.15 -2.74
CA LYS A 575 1.28 7.33 -2.98
C LYS A 575 2.09 6.54 -1.95
N GLN A 576 3.30 6.12 -2.34
CA GLN A 576 4.27 5.52 -1.42
C GLN A 576 4.56 6.50 -0.28
N GLY A 577 4.34 6.06 0.97
CA GLY A 577 4.40 6.89 2.17
C GLY A 577 3.04 7.23 2.80
N GLN A 578 1.93 7.01 2.09
CA GLN A 578 0.58 7.05 2.68
C GLN A 578 0.11 5.68 3.18
N VAL A 579 0.87 4.64 2.87
CA VAL A 579 0.61 3.25 3.28
C VAL A 579 1.66 2.88 4.32
N GLU A 580 1.22 2.75 5.58
CA GLU A 580 2.06 2.44 6.74
C GLU A 580 1.92 0.96 7.16
N VAL A 581 1.97 0.04 6.19
CA VAL A 581 1.85 -1.41 6.45
C VAL A 581 3.22 -2.07 6.42
N GLU A 582 3.57 -2.77 7.49
CA GLU A 582 4.76 -3.62 7.57
C GLU A 582 4.59 -4.78 6.57
N ASN A 583 5.34 -4.78 5.45
CA ASN A 583 5.37 -5.78 4.35
C ASN A 583 4.68 -5.46 3.01
N PHE A 584 4.51 -4.18 2.65
CA PHE A 584 3.97 -3.78 1.32
C PHE A 584 4.65 -4.44 0.10
N GLN A 585 5.91 -4.87 0.20
CA GLN A 585 6.70 -5.35 -0.95
C GLN A 585 6.63 -6.86 -1.24
N LEU A 586 6.13 -7.70 -0.32
CA LEU A 586 6.23 -9.17 -0.47
C LEU A 586 4.86 -9.86 -0.64
N LEU A 587 3.81 -9.39 0.03
CA LEU A 587 2.47 -9.97 -0.03
C LEU A 587 1.43 -8.83 0.01
N LEU A 588 0.51 -8.83 -0.94
CA LEU A 588 -0.64 -7.91 -1.00
C LEU A 588 -1.75 -8.35 -0.02
N ASP A 589 -1.38 -8.63 1.23
CA ASP A 589 -2.36 -8.93 2.28
C ASP A 589 -2.60 -7.68 3.12
N TYR A 590 -3.79 -7.10 2.97
CA TYR A 590 -4.24 -5.88 3.66
C TYR A 590 -5.33 -6.19 4.69
N SER A 591 -5.44 -7.45 5.15
CA SER A 591 -6.48 -7.86 6.09
C SER A 591 -6.49 -7.05 7.39
N ASP A 592 -5.31 -6.60 7.84
CA ASP A 592 -5.14 -5.78 9.05
C ASP A 592 -5.06 -4.27 8.76
N ALA A 593 -5.30 -3.84 7.51
CA ALA A 593 -5.19 -2.45 7.11
C ALA A 593 -6.47 -1.67 7.43
N ILE A 594 -6.31 -0.43 7.93
CA ILE A 594 -7.42 0.47 8.24
C ILE A 594 -7.27 1.75 7.42
N LEU A 595 -8.34 2.18 6.77
CA LEU A 595 -8.39 3.45 6.06
C LEU A 595 -8.73 4.59 7.03
N ILE A 596 -7.80 5.53 7.22
CA ILE A 596 -7.96 6.68 8.11
C ILE A 596 -8.12 7.96 7.27
N ASN A 597 -9.11 8.79 7.61
CA ASN A 597 -9.27 10.08 6.96
C ASN A 597 -8.12 11.03 7.35
N ARG A 598 -7.48 11.63 6.34
CA ARG A 598 -6.37 12.57 6.50
C ARG A 598 -6.70 13.74 7.44
N ASN A 599 -7.92 14.23 7.46
CA ASN A 599 -8.34 15.35 8.31
C ASN A 599 -8.08 15.04 9.79
N ILE A 600 -8.31 13.80 10.22
CA ILE A 600 -8.08 13.37 11.61
C ILE A 600 -6.59 13.52 11.97
N ILE A 601 -5.70 13.16 11.04
CA ILE A 601 -4.24 13.26 11.20
C ILE A 601 -3.81 14.73 11.18
N GLU A 602 -4.37 15.54 10.28
CA GLU A 602 -4.06 16.97 10.18
C GLU A 602 -4.52 17.75 11.41
N ASP A 603 -5.70 17.43 11.93
CA ASP A 603 -6.24 17.99 13.16
C ASP A 603 -5.33 17.65 14.34
N LEU A 604 -4.94 16.38 14.50
CA LEU A 604 -3.96 15.95 15.50
C LEU A 604 -2.62 16.68 15.36
N ASN A 605 -2.11 16.79 14.13
CA ASN A 605 -0.85 17.49 13.84
C ASN A 605 -0.93 19.00 14.13
N SER A 606 -2.11 19.61 13.96
CA SER A 606 -2.34 21.01 14.33
C SER A 606 -2.28 21.19 15.85
N VAL A 607 -2.89 20.28 16.61
CA VAL A 607 -2.86 20.26 18.08
C VAL A 607 -1.43 20.05 18.58
N ILE A 608 -0.69 19.09 18.00
CA ILE A 608 0.72 18.83 18.34
C ILE A 608 1.57 20.07 18.08
N ARG A 609 1.41 20.73 16.93
CA ARG A 609 2.13 21.98 16.61
C ARG A 609 1.80 23.10 17.59
N ALA A 610 0.52 23.27 17.94
CA ALA A 610 0.10 24.27 18.92
C ALA A 610 0.73 24.03 20.30
N GLN A 611 0.77 22.77 20.76
CA GLN A 611 1.44 22.39 22.01
C GLN A 611 2.96 22.60 21.93
N GLY A 612 3.58 22.24 20.80
CA GLY A 612 4.98 22.52 20.53
C GLY A 612 5.31 24.01 20.61
N GLN A 613 4.48 24.86 20.00
CA GLN A 613 4.65 26.31 20.05
C GLN A 613 4.51 26.85 21.46
N LYS A 614 3.52 26.39 22.25
CA LYS A 614 3.37 26.76 23.66
C LYS A 614 4.62 26.41 24.47
N LYS A 615 5.20 25.23 24.25
CA LYS A 615 6.45 24.81 24.89
C LYS A 615 7.61 25.74 24.52
N VAL A 616 7.75 26.08 23.24
CA VAL A 616 8.80 27.01 22.77
C VAL A 616 8.62 28.39 23.38
N THR A 617 7.40 28.94 23.40
CA THR A 617 7.12 30.23 24.03
C THR A 617 7.49 30.22 25.52
N SER A 618 7.08 29.19 26.26
CA SER A 618 7.45 29.05 27.68
C SER A 618 8.96 28.92 27.89
N MET A 619 9.68 28.24 26.98
CA MET A 619 11.14 28.19 27.00
C MET A 619 11.76 29.57 26.72
N MET A 620 11.20 30.36 25.80
CA MET A 620 11.67 31.73 25.52
C MET A 620 11.44 32.67 26.70
N GLU A 621 10.25 32.64 27.30
CA GLU A 621 9.93 33.40 28.51
C GLU A 621 10.91 33.04 29.64
N THR A 622 11.16 31.74 29.84
CA THR A 622 12.15 31.28 30.83
C THR A 622 13.55 31.82 30.53
N LYS A 623 13.98 31.81 29.25
CA LYS A 623 15.28 32.36 28.84
C LYS A 623 15.36 33.87 29.11
N ASP A 624 14.30 34.61 28.80
CA ASP A 624 14.27 36.07 28.97
C ASP A 624 14.21 36.47 30.46
N ILE A 625 13.52 35.68 31.30
CA ILE A 625 13.56 35.82 32.76
C ILE A 625 15.00 35.65 33.27
N HIS A 626 15.70 34.59 32.86
CA HIS A 626 17.10 34.39 33.27
C HIS A 626 18.01 35.54 32.78
N LYS A 627 17.82 36.01 31.55
CA LYS A 627 18.56 37.18 31.03
C LYS A 627 18.29 38.43 31.89
N GLY A 628 17.04 38.67 32.28
CA GLY A 628 16.66 39.76 33.18
C GLY A 628 17.32 39.64 34.56
N ILE A 629 17.32 38.44 35.14
CA ILE A 629 18.02 38.16 36.41
C ILE A 629 19.51 38.49 36.30
N PHE A 630 20.19 38.01 35.25
CA PHE A 630 21.61 38.30 35.04
C PHE A 630 21.89 39.80 34.85
N GLN A 631 21.00 40.53 34.16
CA GLN A 631 21.13 41.98 34.00
C GLN A 631 21.02 42.71 35.35
N ILE A 632 20.04 42.34 36.17
CA ILE A 632 19.84 42.91 37.50
C ILE A 632 21.03 42.59 38.42
N GLU A 633 21.53 41.36 38.40
CA GLU A 633 22.73 40.96 39.15
C GLU A 633 23.96 41.79 38.75
N TRP A 634 24.12 42.04 37.44
CA TRP A 634 25.20 42.88 36.93
C TRP A 634 25.06 44.34 37.36
N GLU A 635 23.85 44.91 37.28
CA GLU A 635 23.56 46.27 37.73
C GLU A 635 23.80 46.43 39.23
N HIS A 636 23.36 45.46 40.03
CA HIS A 636 23.63 45.43 41.47
C HIS A 636 25.13 45.49 41.74
N LYS A 637 25.91 44.63 41.09
CA LYS A 637 27.36 44.58 41.26
C LYS A 637 28.06 45.85 40.80
N LYS A 638 27.56 46.49 39.73
CA LYS A 638 28.04 47.79 39.27
C LYS A 638 27.80 48.87 40.33
N MET A 639 26.59 48.94 40.88
CA MET A 639 26.23 49.90 41.91
C MET A 639 27.05 49.69 43.20
N GLU A 640 27.31 48.44 43.58
CA GLU A 640 28.22 48.11 44.70
C GLU A 640 29.62 48.67 44.46
N MET A 641 30.21 48.49 43.28
CA MET A 641 31.53 49.03 42.94
C MET A 641 31.55 50.57 42.90
N GLU A 642 30.50 51.21 42.36
CA GLU A 642 30.37 52.68 42.37
C GLU A 642 30.27 53.22 43.81
N MET A 643 29.53 52.52 44.67
CA MET A 643 29.43 52.86 46.09
C MET A 643 30.80 52.74 46.78
N GLU A 644 31.57 51.68 46.49
CA GLU A 644 32.94 51.52 46.99
C GLU A 644 33.87 52.65 46.52
N ASP A 645 33.83 53.02 45.24
CA ASP A 645 34.64 54.13 44.68
C ASP A 645 34.28 55.49 45.28
N LEU A 646 32.98 55.77 45.46
CA LEU A 646 32.52 56.99 46.13
C LEU A 646 32.96 57.03 47.60
N ASN A 647 32.89 55.91 48.31
CA ASN A 647 33.39 55.81 49.67
C ASN A 647 34.91 56.06 49.74
N GLN A 648 35.67 55.54 48.78
CA GLN A 648 37.11 55.78 48.69
C GLN A 648 37.42 57.26 48.40
N LYS A 649 36.72 57.89 47.44
CA LYS A 649 36.87 59.32 47.14
C LYS A 649 36.53 60.20 48.33
N ALA A 650 35.47 59.87 49.06
CA ALA A 650 35.11 60.57 50.29
C ALA A 650 36.22 60.47 51.34
N TRP A 651 36.81 59.28 51.48
CA TRP A 651 37.96 59.05 52.35
C TRP A 651 39.18 59.87 51.91
N ASP A 652 39.51 59.90 50.61
CA ASP A 652 40.64 60.66 50.07
C ASP A 652 40.48 62.18 50.29
N ILE A 653 39.27 62.72 50.10
CA ILE A 653 38.97 64.14 50.37
C ILE A 653 39.13 64.44 51.87
N GLN A 654 38.63 63.56 52.74
CA GLN A 654 38.82 63.71 54.19
C GLN A 654 40.30 63.68 54.59
N MET A 655 41.16 63.01 53.83
CA MET A 655 42.60 62.88 54.09
C MET A 655 43.48 63.94 53.37
N LEU A 656 42.91 64.84 52.56
CA LEU A 656 43.66 65.87 51.81
C LEU A 656 44.12 67.03 52.72
N PHE A 657 45.41 67.06 53.04
CA PHE A 657 46.07 68.17 53.74
C PHE A 657 46.54 69.27 52.75
N PHE A 658 46.08 70.52 52.91
CA PHE A 658 46.58 71.68 52.13
C PHE A 658 47.92 72.19 52.67
N SER A 659 48.98 72.19 51.85
CA SER A 659 50.32 72.65 52.24
C SER A 659 50.54 74.16 52.02
N ARG A 660 51.37 74.77 52.88
CA ARG A 660 51.65 76.23 52.95
C ARG A 660 52.19 76.86 51.65
N GLU A 661 52.78 76.09 50.76
CA GLU A 661 53.39 76.58 49.50
C GLU A 661 52.34 77.02 48.47
N ARG A 662 51.21 76.31 48.39
CA ARG A 662 50.07 76.68 47.52
C ARG A 662 49.38 77.96 47.98
N GLN A 663 49.48 78.29 49.27
CA GLN A 663 49.03 79.56 49.84
C GLN A 663 49.94 80.74 49.46
N LYS A 664 51.25 80.52 49.28
CA LYS A 664 52.21 81.59 48.94
C LYS A 664 52.16 82.01 47.47
N PHE A 665 51.87 81.08 46.55
CA PHE A 665 51.63 81.38 45.12
C PHE A 665 50.51 82.40 44.90
N LEU A 666 49.51 82.43 45.78
CA LEU A 666 48.36 83.34 45.66
C LEU A 666 48.64 84.78 46.14
N ASN A 667 49.78 85.05 46.81
CA ASN A 667 49.99 86.28 47.59
C ASN A 667 51.10 87.25 47.11
N GLU A 668 52.02 86.89 46.19
CA GLU A 668 53.09 87.80 45.71
C GLU A 668 52.96 88.14 44.21
N PRO A 669 52.99 89.44 43.80
CA PRO A 669 52.62 89.87 42.44
C PRO A 669 53.74 89.87 41.39
N ASN A 670 55.00 89.56 41.71
CA ASN A 670 56.07 89.35 40.72
C ASN A 670 56.85 88.06 41.04
N TYR A 671 56.10 86.98 41.17
CA TYR A 671 56.59 85.63 41.49
C TYR A 671 57.44 85.04 40.35
N GLU A 672 57.16 85.39 39.10
CA GLU A 672 57.84 84.79 37.93
C GLU A 672 59.32 85.16 37.82
N THR A 673 59.71 86.40 38.15
CA THR A 673 61.12 86.82 38.12
C THR A 673 61.92 86.19 39.25
N VAL A 674 61.32 85.99 40.42
CA VAL A 674 61.93 85.26 41.54
C VAL A 674 62.10 83.78 41.16
N ILE A 675 61.09 83.18 40.54
CA ILE A 675 61.20 81.81 40.00
C ILE A 675 62.32 81.72 38.97
N ALA A 676 62.46 82.65 38.03
CA ALA A 676 63.48 82.54 36.98
C ALA A 676 64.92 82.52 37.54
N VAL A 677 65.20 83.33 38.57
CA VAL A 677 66.49 83.29 39.29
C VAL A 677 66.64 81.99 40.08
N GLN A 678 65.57 81.54 40.74
CA GLN A 678 65.54 80.26 41.46
C GLN A 678 65.79 79.07 40.51
N ILE A 679 65.24 79.09 39.29
CA ILE A 679 65.41 78.06 38.26
C ILE A 679 66.88 77.96 37.85
N GLY A 680 67.57 79.07 37.62
CA GLY A 680 69.00 79.04 37.27
C GLY A 680 69.87 78.39 38.36
N ILE A 681 69.58 78.65 39.64
CA ILE A 681 70.25 77.99 40.77
C ILE A 681 69.86 76.51 40.85
N MET A 682 68.60 76.19 40.55
CA MET A 682 68.07 74.83 40.60
C MET A 682 68.63 73.96 39.48
N GLU A 683 68.89 74.49 38.29
CA GLU A 683 69.54 73.77 37.18
C GLU A 683 70.96 73.31 37.53
N GLN A 684 71.74 74.16 38.20
CA GLN A 684 73.06 73.76 38.73
C GLN A 684 72.93 72.67 39.81
N THR A 685 71.89 72.74 40.64
CA THR A 685 71.61 71.72 41.67
C THR A 685 71.15 70.40 41.05
N ILE A 686 70.36 70.44 39.96
CA ILE A 686 69.90 69.28 39.20
C ILE A 686 71.10 68.52 38.60
N ALA A 687 72.11 69.21 38.09
CA ALA A 687 73.32 68.55 37.59
C ALA A 687 74.07 67.74 38.68
N VAL A 688 74.03 68.21 39.93
CA VAL A 688 74.58 67.46 41.08
C VAL A 688 73.67 66.28 41.43
N LEU A 689 72.35 66.47 41.42
CA LEU A 689 71.38 65.41 41.69
C LEU A 689 71.42 64.29 40.64
N ASP A 690 71.62 64.60 39.36
CA ASP A 690 71.70 63.59 38.30
C ASP A 690 72.88 62.61 38.52
N LYS A 691 74.01 63.12 39.04
CA LYS A 691 75.12 62.26 39.48
C LYS A 691 74.72 61.33 40.63
N THR A 692 73.95 61.81 41.61
CA THR A 692 73.46 60.95 42.69
C THR A 692 72.40 59.93 42.21
N HIS A 693 71.54 60.32 41.27
CA HIS A 693 70.52 59.45 40.71
C HIS A 693 71.14 58.25 39.98
N LYS A 694 72.19 58.47 39.18
CA LYS A 694 72.92 57.38 38.50
C LYS A 694 73.44 56.33 39.49
N LYS A 695 73.93 56.77 40.66
CA LYS A 695 74.37 55.87 41.74
C LYS A 695 73.21 55.07 42.35
N ASN A 696 72.03 55.68 42.51
CA ASN A 696 70.83 54.98 42.99
C ASN A 696 70.26 53.99 41.97
N VAL A 697 70.28 54.33 40.68
CA VAL A 697 69.86 53.42 39.61
C VAL A 697 70.69 52.13 39.61
N GLU A 698 71.99 52.24 39.87
CA GLU A 698 72.87 51.06 40.02
C GLU A 698 72.52 50.18 41.22
N ASN A 699 72.07 50.78 42.33
CA ASN A 699 71.57 50.02 43.48
C ASN A 699 70.24 49.31 43.15
N CYS A 700 69.32 49.98 42.46
CA CYS A 700 68.07 49.36 42.00
C CYS A 700 68.31 48.21 41.02
N LYS A 701 69.27 48.34 40.09
CA LYS A 701 69.68 47.25 39.18
C LYS A 701 70.21 46.03 39.93
N LYS A 702 70.92 46.22 41.05
CA LYS A 702 71.36 45.12 41.92
C LYS A 702 70.18 44.45 42.64
N LEU A 703 69.17 45.21 43.05
CA LEU A 703 67.96 44.68 43.69
C LEU A 703 67.12 43.85 42.70
N LEU A 704 66.94 44.35 41.47
CA LEU A 704 66.24 43.62 40.40
C LEU A 704 66.90 42.27 40.12
N LYS A 705 68.23 42.21 40.03
CA LYS A 705 68.95 40.92 39.88
C LYS A 705 68.74 39.95 41.05
N LYS A 706 68.44 40.43 42.25
CA LYS A 706 68.09 39.55 43.39
C LYS A 706 66.67 39.02 43.27
N LEU A 707 65.71 39.87 42.88
CA LEU A 707 64.31 39.47 42.69
C LEU A 707 64.15 38.49 41.52
N GLU A 708 64.90 38.70 40.43
CA GLU A 708 64.89 37.81 39.26
C GLU A 708 65.37 36.39 39.61
N LYS A 709 66.36 36.27 40.52
CA LYS A 709 66.78 34.97 41.06
C LYS A 709 65.68 34.29 41.87
N ILE A 710 64.90 35.05 42.65
CA ILE A 710 63.79 34.51 43.45
C ILE A 710 62.65 34.05 42.52
N SER A 711 62.35 34.83 41.47
CA SER A 711 61.35 34.44 40.46
C SER A 711 61.74 33.12 39.78
N ASN A 712 62.98 33.02 39.30
CA ASN A 712 63.44 31.79 38.64
C ASN A 712 63.39 30.57 39.57
N GLN A 713 63.65 30.73 40.87
CA GLN A 713 63.47 29.63 41.83
C GLN A 713 62.01 29.20 41.97
N LYS A 714 61.07 30.14 41.94
CA LYS A 714 59.62 29.84 41.99
C LYS A 714 59.13 29.20 40.70
N ASP A 715 59.64 29.61 39.55
CA ASP A 715 59.30 29.02 38.25
C ASP A 715 59.76 27.56 38.17
N ILE A 716 60.96 27.24 38.66
CA ILE A 716 61.43 25.85 38.76
C ILE A 716 60.52 25.03 39.69
N ALA A 717 60.13 25.57 40.85
CA ALA A 717 59.23 24.88 41.77
C ALA A 717 57.84 24.61 41.15
N ASN A 718 57.29 25.59 40.42
CA ASN A 718 56.02 25.43 39.70
C ASN A 718 56.12 24.41 38.56
N TYR A 719 57.26 24.37 37.85
CA TYR A 719 57.51 23.39 36.82
C TYR A 719 57.57 21.96 37.39
N THR A 720 58.25 21.76 38.52
CA THR A 720 58.28 20.48 39.22
C THR A 720 56.88 20.05 39.65
N LEU A 721 56.07 20.97 40.20
CA LEU A 721 54.69 20.68 40.57
C LEU A 721 53.84 20.26 39.37
N SER A 722 54.04 20.92 38.22
CA SER A 722 53.35 20.61 36.97
C SER A 722 53.74 19.24 36.42
N CYS A 723 55.00 18.83 36.60
CA CYS A 723 55.44 17.48 36.23
C CYS A 723 54.78 16.41 37.12
N ASN A 724 54.75 16.63 38.44
CA ASN A 724 54.07 15.72 39.37
C ASN A 724 52.57 15.60 39.07
N LEU A 725 51.90 16.72 38.77
CA LEU A 725 50.48 16.70 38.39
C LEU A 725 50.24 15.82 37.16
N ARG A 726 51.14 15.89 36.17
CA ARG A 726 51.05 15.08 34.95
C ARG A 726 51.25 13.60 35.23
N GLU A 727 52.18 13.22 36.10
CA GLU A 727 52.37 11.82 36.51
C GLU A 727 51.14 11.25 37.22
N GLU A 728 50.55 12.01 38.15
CA GLU A 728 49.31 11.60 38.83
C GLU A 728 48.14 11.43 37.85
N LEU A 729 48.06 12.30 36.84
CA LEU A 729 47.00 12.22 35.82
C LEU A 729 47.13 10.95 34.97
N VAL A 730 48.36 10.55 34.62
CA VAL A 730 48.64 9.29 33.93
C VAL A 730 48.26 8.10 34.80
N ALA A 731 48.64 8.09 36.09
CA ALA A 731 48.28 7.02 37.02
C ALA A 731 46.75 6.86 37.20
N VAL A 732 46.01 7.98 37.18
CA VAL A 732 44.53 7.97 37.22
C VAL A 732 43.95 7.41 35.91
N SER A 733 44.49 7.79 34.75
CA SER A 733 44.02 7.25 33.47
C SER A 733 44.28 5.76 33.34
N GLU A 734 45.46 5.26 33.76
CA GLU A 734 45.78 3.84 33.72
C GLU A 734 44.85 3.02 34.63
N ARG A 735 44.54 3.53 35.85
CA ARG A 735 43.54 2.89 36.73
C ARG A 735 42.14 2.88 36.11
N LYS A 736 41.76 3.94 35.41
CA LYS A 736 40.47 4.02 34.70
C LYS A 736 40.41 2.99 33.58
N ASP A 737 41.49 2.82 32.82
CA ASP A 737 41.55 1.86 31.72
C ASP A 737 41.62 0.40 32.21
N ILE A 738 42.28 0.12 33.34
CA ILE A 738 42.21 -1.18 34.03
C ILE A 738 40.76 -1.49 34.49
N CYS A 739 40.06 -0.50 35.06
CA CYS A 739 38.64 -0.67 35.43
C CYS A 739 37.73 -0.91 34.21
N ASN A 740 38.03 -0.30 33.07
CA ASN A 740 37.26 -0.47 31.83
C ASN A 740 37.53 -1.83 31.14
N THR A 741 38.74 -2.39 31.28
CA THR A 741 39.15 -3.64 30.62
C THR A 741 38.75 -4.91 31.38
N ILE A 742 38.43 -4.84 32.68
CA ILE A 742 38.02 -5.99 33.51
C ILE A 742 36.53 -6.38 33.34
N GLY A 743 35.80 -5.79 32.38
CA GLY A 743 34.64 -6.45 31.77
C GLY A 743 33.47 -6.82 32.71
N SER A 744 32.96 -5.87 33.50
CA SER A 744 31.62 -5.95 34.10
C SER A 744 31.02 -4.56 34.31
N ILE A 745 30.61 -3.94 33.20
CA ILE A 745 29.96 -2.62 33.17
C ILE A 745 28.67 -2.60 34.02
N LEU A 746 28.04 -3.75 34.28
CA LEU A 746 26.75 -3.82 34.99
C LEU A 746 26.84 -3.89 36.54
N THR A 747 28.02 -4.09 37.14
CA THR A 747 28.18 -4.09 38.62
C THR A 747 28.86 -2.81 39.14
N CYS A 748 29.85 -2.27 38.45
CA CYS A 748 30.53 -1.03 38.87
C CYS A 748 29.65 0.22 38.73
N GLU A 749 28.86 0.35 37.65
CA GLU A 749 27.91 1.45 37.51
C GLU A 749 26.76 1.37 38.52
N LYS A 750 26.30 0.16 38.86
CA LYS A 750 25.30 -0.04 39.92
C LYS A 750 25.83 0.37 41.29
N ILE A 751 27.05 -0.06 41.64
CA ILE A 751 27.68 0.34 42.91
C ILE A 751 27.95 1.86 42.94
N ALA A 752 28.35 2.46 41.82
CA ALA A 752 28.55 3.91 41.74
C ALA A 752 27.23 4.68 41.90
N LYS A 753 26.14 4.24 41.25
CA LYS A 753 24.80 4.82 41.43
C LYS A 753 24.29 4.65 42.86
N GLU A 754 24.37 3.47 43.44
CA GLU A 754 23.95 3.25 44.84
C GLU A 754 24.78 4.09 45.82
N ARG A 755 26.09 4.23 45.62
CA ARG A 755 26.92 5.11 46.47
C ARG A 755 26.55 6.57 46.31
N TYR A 756 26.26 7.01 45.08
CA TYR A 756 25.82 8.39 44.83
C TYR A 756 24.45 8.67 45.47
N GLU A 757 23.49 7.76 45.32
CA GLU A 757 22.17 7.86 45.94
C GLU A 757 22.27 7.85 47.47
N ASN A 758 23.09 6.97 48.05
CA ASN A 758 23.33 6.93 49.49
C ASN A 758 24.01 8.22 50.00
N MET A 759 24.95 8.80 49.26
CA MET A 759 25.58 10.07 49.61
C MET A 759 24.56 11.22 49.60
N MET A 760 23.71 11.27 48.57
CA MET A 760 22.65 12.27 48.46
C MET A 760 21.61 12.13 49.58
N GLN A 761 21.26 10.90 49.97
CA GLN A 761 20.40 10.64 51.12
C GLN A 761 21.07 11.07 52.43
N GLN A 762 22.35 10.75 52.65
CA GLN A 762 23.09 11.22 53.83
C GLN A 762 23.16 12.75 53.89
N GLN A 763 23.33 13.42 52.76
CA GLN A 763 23.38 14.87 52.70
C GLN A 763 22.02 15.49 52.99
N LYS A 764 20.93 14.91 52.46
CA LYS A 764 19.55 15.30 52.84
C LYS A 764 19.32 15.11 54.34
N LEU A 765 19.71 13.96 54.90
CA LEU A 765 19.56 13.68 56.34
C LEU A 765 20.40 14.62 57.22
N ARG A 766 21.62 14.97 56.80
CA ARG A 766 22.43 15.98 57.48
C ARG A 766 21.81 17.37 57.41
N ASN A 767 21.23 17.74 56.27
CA ASN A 767 20.55 19.02 56.12
C ASN A 767 19.29 19.07 56.98
N THR A 768 18.47 18.02 56.99
CA THR A 768 17.31 17.95 57.89
C THR A 768 17.72 17.93 59.35
N SER A 769 18.81 17.24 59.71
CA SER A 769 19.34 17.25 61.07
C SER A 769 19.86 18.64 61.48
N LYS A 770 20.54 19.37 60.57
CA LYS A 770 20.94 20.76 60.81
C LYS A 770 19.73 21.69 60.95
N GLU A 771 18.71 21.53 60.13
CA GLU A 771 17.49 22.33 60.20
C GLU A 771 16.73 22.05 61.50
N GLN A 772 16.62 20.78 61.89
CA GLN A 772 16.05 20.37 63.17
C GLN A 772 16.88 20.89 64.35
N ALA A 773 18.22 20.85 64.28
CA ALA A 773 19.08 21.42 65.32
C ALA A 773 18.90 22.94 65.45
N LYS A 774 18.73 23.66 64.34
CA LYS A 774 18.36 25.08 64.37
C LYS A 774 17.00 25.30 65.00
N GLN A 775 15.98 24.51 64.62
CA GLN A 775 14.65 24.60 65.22
C GLN A 775 14.67 24.28 66.72
N ILE A 776 15.40 23.25 67.14
CA ILE A 776 15.60 22.92 68.56
C ILE A 776 16.29 24.07 69.26
N SER A 777 17.34 24.66 68.70
CA SER A 777 18.03 25.80 69.31
C SER A 777 17.11 27.03 69.43
N ILE A 778 16.25 27.28 68.44
CA ILE A 778 15.21 28.33 68.52
C ILE A 778 14.18 28.00 69.61
N LEU A 779 13.71 26.76 69.68
CA LEU A 779 12.75 26.32 70.70
C LEU A 779 13.37 26.32 72.09
N GLU A 780 14.64 25.97 72.25
CA GLU A 780 15.39 26.08 73.51
C GLU A 780 15.54 27.54 73.92
N ALA A 781 15.89 28.43 72.99
CA ALA A 781 15.92 29.87 73.25
C ALA A 781 14.54 30.42 73.62
N GLU A 782 13.47 29.92 73.01
CA GLU A 782 12.10 30.32 73.33
C GLU A 782 11.61 29.74 74.66
N VAL A 783 12.01 28.51 75.00
CA VAL A 783 11.79 27.89 76.31
C VAL A 783 12.56 28.64 77.39
N GLU A 784 13.82 29.00 77.16
CA GLU A 784 14.60 29.85 78.07
C GLU A 784 13.94 31.24 78.20
N ARG A 785 13.49 31.85 77.10
CA ARG A 785 12.72 33.10 77.15
C ARG A 785 11.42 32.96 77.95
N LEU A 786 10.71 31.83 77.83
CA LEU A 786 9.48 31.56 78.57
C LEU A 786 9.76 31.27 80.05
N LYS A 787 10.83 30.54 80.39
CA LYS A 787 11.32 30.35 81.77
C LYS A 787 11.71 31.69 82.40
N MET A 788 12.44 32.54 81.67
CA MET A 788 12.78 33.91 82.10
C MET A 788 11.54 34.81 82.29
N LYS A 789 10.43 34.52 81.58
CA LYS A 789 9.13 35.19 81.78
C LYS A 789 8.32 34.66 82.96
N THR A 790 8.53 33.41 83.40
CA THR A 790 7.76 32.79 84.50
C THR A 790 8.53 32.73 85.82
N PHE A 791 9.86 32.90 85.81
CA PHE A 791 10.68 33.02 87.01
C PHE A 791 11.78 34.08 86.80
N PRO A 792 11.89 35.10 87.67
CA PRO A 792 13.02 36.01 87.66
C PRO A 792 14.30 35.25 88.02
N ALA A 793 15.12 34.89 87.03
CA ALA A 793 16.45 34.34 87.27
C ALA A 793 17.42 35.50 87.51
N LEU A 794 17.76 35.72 88.78
CA LEU A 794 18.89 36.53 89.21
C LEU A 794 20.18 35.86 88.69
N VAL A 795 20.75 36.35 87.59
CA VAL A 795 22.16 36.07 87.26
C VAL A 795 23.00 37.16 87.92
N PRO A 796 23.90 36.82 88.86
CA PRO A 796 24.82 37.78 89.47
C PRO A 796 25.86 38.24 88.44
N LEU A 797 26.35 39.47 88.62
CA LEU A 797 27.50 40.07 87.92
C LEU A 797 28.72 39.15 87.83
#